data_AF-A0A7S0XP12-F1
#
_entry.id   AF-A0A7S0XP12-F1
#
_cell.length_a   1.000
_cell.length_b   1.000
_cell.length_c   1.000
_cell.angle_alpha   90.00
_cell.angle_beta   90.00
_cell.angle_gamma   90.00
#
_symmetry.space_group_name_H-M   'P 1'
#
loop_
_entity.id
_entity.type
_entity.pdbx_description
1 polymer ?
#
loop_
_entity_poly.entity_id
_entity_poly.type
_entity_poly.pdbx_seq_one_letter_code
_entity_poly.pdbx_strand_id
1 'polypeptide(L)'
;GEGQDPVELSKSVFWKAKRWGAQIMHRLEQKYGNPKTAEKQFKDRPGEVALSRAFHDQLASRFLQLFMNTLSTKVQGSFLPDRFTVESLKYIVISVSLSVTWKDLQPNVMPLVCYVLFPMLCFDSKDSELWEDDPQEFIRKTYDVMEDYTSPRVAGCDLILALCEKRTKHCMMPILEFCASEIQKYQQGEGDPRRKDGALYVIGSLHEQLESKKNKAQYAQQLNWLLQQHAFPELKSPHGHLRGRACWMLSQFVRTIEGDAVFFQTVVTSVMELLRDQELPVRFQAAVALRLLIYDQRNSCAREAVSGMVGSVLPNLLQELFNLMDELGSDELVTTMEVLIESYAEQMGPYAQGLCERLSHHFLKLASLSGEEADEESSLAACQCCSAITTLLESIRKTPEIYRALEASLIPLLQKVFSPDEPGGDYSHMEFMEDCLEILTYLTYYSPTISHGLWSLFKPLTQSFFDWAVDYLQDINMPLDNYISRGTEGFLSNPEHVTTVYKMIEFVFTNADTNEKDCIEGCKLAESIVLNCVGRIDGCVQGIISLVVDRLIQGTVKKDLLRTELLKTLANCLYYNAAATLSVLEHKQATGPALQTLFTAIMVSEEKEAESGDKVQAKTHFRGVHDKKVVILGLSAVIRVPSAQLPPTVQSGVGHIVAALTTLLQDIEEAKKRRAEREAAE
;
A
#
# COMPACT_ATOMS: atom_id res chain seq x y z
N GLY A 1 9.39 -49.58 1.75
CA GLY A 1 8.12 -49.77 1.02
C GLY A 1 8.28 -49.06 -0.29
N GLU A 2 8.96 -49.71 -1.22
CA GLU A 2 9.16 -49.21 -2.59
C GLU A 2 7.90 -49.60 -3.37
N GLY A 3 7.20 -48.63 -3.95
CA GLY A 3 6.03 -48.87 -4.80
C GLY A 3 4.72 -48.20 -4.39
N GLN A 4 4.67 -47.43 -3.30
CA GLN A 4 3.53 -46.56 -3.01
C GLN A 4 3.80 -45.14 -3.51
N ASP A 5 2.78 -44.49 -4.09
CA ASP A 5 2.84 -43.10 -4.53
C ASP A 5 3.28 -42.19 -3.36
N PRO A 6 4.36 -41.39 -3.51
CA PRO A 6 4.80 -40.40 -2.54
C PRO A 6 3.65 -39.53 -1.98
N VAL A 7 2.67 -39.18 -2.81
CA VAL A 7 1.51 -38.39 -2.42
C VAL A 7 0.61 -39.17 -1.46
N GLU A 8 0.34 -40.44 -1.74
CA GLU A 8 -0.43 -41.30 -0.84
C GLU A 8 0.31 -41.59 0.47
N LEU A 9 1.63 -41.80 0.38
CA LEU A 9 2.48 -42.03 1.55
C LEU A 9 2.44 -40.83 2.50
N SER A 10 2.47 -39.61 1.94
CA SER A 10 2.38 -38.36 2.71
C SER A 10 1.06 -38.23 3.48
N LYS A 11 -0.03 -38.83 2.97
CA LYS A 11 -1.37 -38.81 3.56
C LYS A 11 -1.60 -39.88 4.61
N SER A 12 -0.66 -40.82 4.79
CA SER A 12 -0.73 -41.87 5.80
C SER A 12 -0.85 -41.30 7.22
N VAL A 13 -1.55 -42.02 8.11
CA VAL A 13 -1.72 -41.63 9.52
C VAL A 13 -0.35 -41.46 10.20
N PHE A 14 0.61 -42.31 9.85
CA PHE A 14 1.98 -42.25 10.36
C PHE A 14 2.66 -40.91 10.05
N TRP A 15 2.65 -40.48 8.79
CA TRP A 15 3.26 -39.20 8.39
C TRP A 15 2.46 -38.00 8.87
N LYS A 16 1.13 -38.09 8.94
CA LYS A 16 0.29 -37.07 9.58
C LYS A 16 0.67 -36.85 11.04
N ALA A 17 0.83 -37.91 11.83
CA ALA A 17 1.22 -37.82 13.23
C ALA A 17 2.63 -37.20 13.39
N LYS A 18 3.60 -37.64 12.60
CA LYS A 18 4.96 -37.07 12.60
C LYS A 18 4.98 -35.59 12.21
N ARG A 19 4.18 -35.18 11.22
CA ARG A 19 4.05 -33.78 10.81
C ARG A 19 3.54 -32.90 11.95
N TRP A 20 2.47 -33.32 12.62
CA TRP A 20 1.94 -32.59 13.79
C TRP A 20 2.96 -32.54 14.93
N GLY A 21 3.68 -33.64 15.18
CA GLY A 21 4.78 -33.66 16.14
C GLY A 21 5.87 -32.66 15.80
N ALA A 22 6.32 -32.62 14.53
CA ALA A 22 7.33 -31.67 14.06
C ALA A 22 6.88 -30.21 14.24
N GLN A 23 5.64 -29.90 13.86
CA GLN A 23 5.06 -28.58 14.01
C GLN A 23 4.96 -28.14 15.48
N ILE A 24 4.56 -29.06 16.38
CA ILE A 24 4.53 -28.79 17.83
C ILE A 24 5.94 -28.52 18.34
N MET A 25 6.92 -29.36 17.97
CA MET A 25 8.32 -29.19 18.39
C MET A 25 8.90 -27.85 17.90
N HIS A 26 8.67 -27.48 16.64
CA HIS A 26 9.04 -26.19 16.09
C HIS A 26 8.39 -25.03 16.85
N ARG A 27 7.07 -25.04 17.08
CA ARG A 27 6.39 -23.99 17.85
C ARG A 27 6.88 -23.88 19.30
N LEU A 28 7.22 -25.01 19.92
CA LEU A 28 7.81 -25.03 21.26
C LEU A 28 9.20 -24.39 21.25
N GLU A 29 10.05 -24.69 20.27
CA GLU A 29 11.36 -24.04 20.13
C GLU A 29 11.23 -22.53 19.92
N GLN A 30 10.29 -22.11 19.07
CA GLN A 30 10.03 -20.70 18.78
C GLN A 30 9.62 -19.93 20.05
N LYS A 31 8.76 -20.53 20.87
CA LYS A 31 8.20 -19.87 22.06
C LYS A 31 9.07 -20.02 23.31
N TYR A 32 9.75 -21.15 23.46
CA TYR A 32 10.41 -21.57 24.71
C TYR A 32 11.90 -21.91 24.55
N GLY A 33 12.45 -21.90 23.33
CA GLY A 33 13.86 -22.24 23.07
C GLY A 33 14.87 -21.24 23.64
N ASN A 34 14.47 -19.99 23.91
CA ASN A 34 15.33 -18.97 24.51
C ASN A 34 14.81 -18.54 25.90
N PRO A 35 15.45 -18.99 26.99
CA PRO A 35 15.06 -18.63 28.36
C PRO A 35 15.03 -17.11 28.62
N LYS A 36 15.94 -16.34 28.02
CA LYS A 36 15.99 -14.89 28.20
C LYS A 36 14.80 -14.17 27.55
N THR A 37 14.32 -14.69 26.41
CA THR A 37 13.14 -14.16 25.74
C THR A 37 11.88 -14.54 26.53
N ALA A 38 11.80 -15.78 26.98
CA ALA A 38 10.68 -16.27 27.80
C ALA A 38 10.56 -15.49 29.12
N GLU A 39 11.67 -15.18 29.80
CA GLU A 39 11.70 -14.35 31.01
C GLU A 39 11.09 -12.96 30.80
N LYS A 40 11.28 -12.37 29.61
CA LYS A 40 10.71 -11.06 29.27
C LYS A 40 9.23 -11.14 28.90
N GLN A 41 8.83 -12.19 28.18
CA GLN A 41 7.48 -12.38 27.68
C GLN A 41 6.50 -12.88 28.75
N PHE A 42 6.98 -13.74 29.66
CA PHE A 42 6.17 -14.46 30.65
C PHE A 42 6.51 -14.04 32.09
N LYS A 43 6.79 -12.76 32.32
CA LYS A 43 7.20 -12.21 33.63
C LYS A 43 6.27 -12.64 34.78
N ASP A 44 4.96 -12.60 34.54
CA ASP A 44 3.94 -12.94 35.55
C ASP A 44 3.53 -14.41 35.54
N ARG A 45 4.24 -15.25 34.77
CA ARG A 45 3.93 -16.66 34.54
C ARG A 45 5.17 -17.54 34.75
N PRO A 46 5.52 -17.85 36.02
CA PRO A 46 6.78 -18.52 36.35
C PRO A 46 6.86 -19.97 35.83
N GLY A 47 5.72 -20.64 35.61
CA GLY A 47 5.68 -22.00 35.05
C GLY A 47 6.23 -22.06 33.63
N GLU A 48 5.89 -21.09 32.79
CA GLU A 48 6.34 -20.97 31.40
C GLU A 48 7.83 -20.66 31.30
N VAL A 49 8.35 -19.85 32.24
CA VAL A 49 9.80 -19.60 32.33
C VAL A 49 10.55 -20.86 32.75
N ALA A 50 10.02 -21.63 33.70
CA ALA A 50 10.59 -22.90 34.11
C ALA A 50 10.57 -23.94 32.98
N LEU A 51 9.46 -24.02 32.23
CA LEU A 51 9.33 -24.85 31.04
C LEU A 51 10.38 -24.47 29.98
N SER A 52 10.57 -23.17 29.73
CA SER A 52 11.57 -22.69 28.77
C SER A 52 12.99 -23.10 29.14
N ARG A 53 13.35 -22.99 30.42
CA ARG A 53 14.66 -23.45 30.91
C ARG A 53 14.82 -24.96 30.74
N ALA A 54 13.83 -25.75 31.17
CA ALA A 54 13.86 -27.20 31.04
C ALA A 54 13.96 -27.64 29.56
N PHE A 55 13.20 -26.99 28.69
CA PHE A 55 13.21 -27.25 27.26
C PHE A 55 14.57 -26.90 26.62
N HIS A 56 15.11 -25.71 26.92
CA HIS A 56 16.43 -25.27 26.45
C HIS A 56 17.55 -26.22 26.89
N ASP A 57 17.56 -26.63 28.16
CA ASP A 57 18.66 -27.40 28.74
C ASP A 57 18.60 -28.89 28.36
N GLN A 58 17.40 -29.46 28.14
CA GLN A 58 17.23 -30.92 28.02
C GLN A 58 16.71 -31.40 26.66
N LEU A 59 15.91 -30.57 25.96
CA LEU A 59 15.14 -31.01 24.79
C LEU A 59 15.64 -30.39 23.48
N ALA A 60 16.08 -29.13 23.50
CA ALA A 60 16.46 -28.41 22.27
C ALA A 60 17.51 -29.16 21.43
N SER A 61 18.64 -29.55 22.05
CA SER A 61 19.67 -30.33 21.34
C SER A 61 19.20 -31.73 20.91
N ARG A 62 18.31 -32.38 21.68
CA ARG A 62 17.80 -33.72 21.32
C ARG A 62 16.90 -33.68 20.09
N PHE A 63 16.00 -32.70 20.04
CA PHE A 63 15.14 -32.51 18.88
C PHE A 63 15.93 -32.01 17.66
N LEU A 64 16.94 -31.16 17.84
CA LEU A 64 17.88 -30.82 16.77
C LEU A 64 18.51 -32.09 16.16
N GLN A 65 19.06 -32.98 16.99
CA GLN A 65 19.66 -34.23 16.54
C GLN A 65 18.64 -35.14 15.82
N LEU A 66 17.41 -35.21 16.31
CA LEU A 66 16.32 -35.95 15.66
C LEU A 66 16.06 -35.42 14.24
N PHE A 67 15.89 -34.11 14.09
CA PHE A 67 15.63 -33.50 12.78
C PHE A 67 16.83 -33.63 11.84
N MET A 68 18.05 -33.40 12.31
CA MET A 68 19.28 -33.58 11.52
C MET A 68 19.44 -35.02 11.02
N ASN A 69 19.21 -36.01 11.89
CA ASN A 69 19.26 -37.43 11.52
C ASN A 69 18.14 -37.82 10.56
N THR A 70 16.95 -37.20 10.68
CA THR A 70 15.85 -37.48 9.75
C THR A 70 16.13 -36.86 8.39
N LEU A 71 16.64 -35.63 8.34
CA LEU A 71 17.01 -34.95 7.11
C LEU A 71 18.17 -35.64 6.38
N SER A 72 19.12 -36.25 7.10
CA SER A 72 20.20 -37.01 6.47
C SER A 72 19.72 -38.26 5.72
N THR A 73 18.59 -38.86 6.11
CA THR A 73 17.99 -39.98 5.36
C THR A 73 17.48 -39.56 3.98
N LYS A 74 17.12 -38.27 3.79
CA LYS A 74 16.72 -37.72 2.50
C LYS A 74 17.87 -37.77 1.49
N VAL A 75 19.12 -37.60 1.95
CA VAL A 75 20.34 -37.77 1.13
C VAL A 75 20.47 -39.20 0.60
N GLN A 76 19.94 -40.17 1.34
CA GLN A 76 19.97 -41.60 0.98
C GLN A 76 18.81 -42.01 0.06
N GLY A 77 18.04 -41.05 -0.46
CA GLY A 77 16.87 -41.31 -1.31
C GLY A 77 15.61 -41.72 -0.56
N SER A 78 15.60 -41.64 0.78
CA SER A 78 14.39 -41.96 1.56
C SER A 78 13.33 -40.87 1.38
N PHE A 79 12.09 -41.30 1.19
CA PHE A 79 10.95 -40.39 1.09
C PHE A 79 10.72 -39.64 2.42
N LEU A 80 10.66 -38.31 2.34
CA LEU A 80 10.32 -37.42 3.44
C LEU A 80 9.29 -36.40 2.94
N PRO A 81 8.10 -36.28 3.56
CA PRO A 81 7.10 -35.31 3.16
C PRO A 81 7.62 -33.86 3.25
N ASP A 82 7.22 -33.01 2.30
CA ASP A 82 7.68 -31.62 2.22
C ASP A 82 7.32 -30.82 3.48
N ARG A 83 6.08 -30.92 3.96
CA ARG A 83 5.67 -30.26 5.21
C ARG A 83 6.49 -30.68 6.43
N PHE A 84 6.88 -31.96 6.52
CA PHE A 84 7.76 -32.40 7.62
C PHE A 84 9.16 -31.83 7.45
N THR A 85 9.68 -31.80 6.22
CA THR A 85 10.98 -31.20 5.88
C THR A 85 10.99 -29.72 6.29
N VAL A 86 9.96 -28.97 5.92
CA VAL A 86 9.80 -27.54 6.25
C VAL A 86 9.81 -27.30 7.76
N GLU A 87 9.00 -28.03 8.53
CA GLU A 87 8.98 -27.88 10.00
C GLU A 87 10.33 -28.24 10.63
N SER A 88 11.03 -29.23 10.06
CA SER A 88 12.38 -29.61 10.49
C SER A 88 13.39 -28.48 10.22
N LEU A 89 13.35 -27.87 9.05
CA LEU A 89 14.23 -26.76 8.67
C LEU A 89 13.94 -25.51 9.51
N LYS A 90 12.66 -25.15 9.71
CA LYS A 90 12.24 -24.04 10.56
C LYS A 90 12.69 -24.22 12.03
N TYR A 91 12.65 -25.44 12.54
CA TYR A 91 13.24 -25.76 13.84
C TYR A 91 14.76 -25.48 13.89
N ILE A 92 15.49 -25.89 12.84
CA ILE A 92 16.94 -25.69 12.75
C ILE A 92 17.27 -24.19 12.61
N VAL A 93 16.49 -23.41 11.87
CA VAL A 93 16.64 -21.94 11.74
C VAL A 93 16.71 -21.28 13.12
N ILE A 94 15.78 -21.62 14.03
CA ILE A 94 15.78 -21.10 15.40
C ILE A 94 17.00 -21.61 16.17
N SER A 95 17.34 -22.88 15.98
CA SER A 95 18.48 -23.54 16.62
C SER A 95 19.83 -22.90 16.28
N VAL A 96 19.99 -22.26 15.10
CA VAL A 96 21.22 -21.53 14.73
C VAL A 96 21.52 -20.41 15.74
N SER A 97 20.49 -19.75 16.28
CA SER A 97 20.62 -18.60 17.15
C SER A 97 21.00 -18.96 18.59
N LEU A 98 20.72 -20.18 19.03
CA LEU A 98 20.95 -20.61 20.42
C LEU A 98 22.35 -21.21 20.59
N SER A 99 23.03 -20.87 21.69
CA SER A 99 24.40 -21.34 21.95
C SER A 99 24.47 -22.82 22.29
N VAL A 100 23.43 -23.39 22.91
CA VAL A 100 23.38 -24.81 23.30
C VAL A 100 23.32 -25.72 22.07
N THR A 101 22.39 -25.46 21.17
CA THR A 101 22.20 -26.21 19.91
C THR A 101 23.29 -25.94 18.88
N TRP A 102 23.87 -24.73 18.86
CA TRP A 102 24.94 -24.41 17.93
C TRP A 102 26.17 -25.31 18.09
N LYS A 103 26.49 -25.73 19.32
CA LYS A 103 27.63 -26.64 19.57
C LYS A 103 27.47 -27.97 18.82
N ASP A 104 26.24 -28.47 18.73
CA ASP A 104 25.91 -29.72 18.04
C ASP A 104 25.76 -29.52 16.53
N LEU A 105 25.24 -28.36 16.12
CA LEU A 105 25.02 -28.02 14.71
C LEU A 105 26.32 -27.71 13.98
N GLN A 106 27.23 -26.94 14.60
CA GLN A 106 28.42 -26.37 13.96
C GLN A 106 29.27 -27.39 13.17
N PRO A 107 29.62 -28.58 13.70
CA PRO A 107 30.43 -29.56 12.96
C PRO A 107 29.75 -30.10 11.69
N ASN A 108 28.41 -30.03 11.65
CA ASN A 108 27.59 -30.63 10.61
C ASN A 108 27.01 -29.59 9.62
N VAL A 109 27.36 -28.31 9.75
CA VAL A 109 26.81 -27.23 8.91
C VAL A 109 27.13 -27.46 7.44
N MET A 110 28.39 -27.67 7.07
CA MET A 110 28.74 -27.84 5.65
C MET A 110 28.16 -29.14 5.06
N PRO A 111 28.19 -30.30 5.73
CA PRO A 111 27.44 -31.47 5.26
C PRO A 111 25.95 -31.19 5.06
N LEU A 112 25.31 -30.47 5.99
CA LEU A 112 23.91 -30.08 5.86
C LEU A 112 23.69 -29.19 4.62
N VAL A 113 24.51 -28.16 4.43
CA VAL A 113 24.43 -27.27 3.26
C VAL A 113 24.63 -28.06 1.96
N CYS A 114 25.73 -28.81 1.84
CA CYS A 114 26.10 -29.44 0.58
C CYS A 114 25.19 -30.59 0.16
N TYR A 115 24.73 -31.42 1.11
CA TYR A 115 24.03 -32.65 0.80
C TYR A 115 22.52 -32.58 1.02
N VAL A 116 22.03 -31.65 1.85
CA VAL A 116 20.61 -31.50 2.16
C VAL A 116 20.05 -30.23 1.55
N LEU A 117 20.59 -29.06 1.90
CA LEU A 117 19.99 -27.77 1.51
C LEU A 117 20.21 -27.46 0.03
N PHE A 118 21.46 -27.55 -0.44
CA PHE A 118 21.81 -27.16 -1.81
C PHE A 118 21.05 -27.94 -2.89
N PRO A 119 20.88 -29.28 -2.81
CA PRO A 119 20.07 -29.99 -3.78
C PRO A 119 18.59 -29.55 -3.81
N MET A 120 18.02 -29.09 -2.69
CA MET A 120 16.64 -28.56 -2.66
C MET A 120 16.52 -27.17 -3.28
N LEU A 121 17.63 -26.44 -3.36
CA LEU A 121 17.72 -25.09 -3.91
C LEU A 121 18.02 -25.07 -5.40
N CYS A 122 18.49 -26.18 -5.97
CA CYS A 122 18.74 -26.32 -7.40
C CYS A 122 17.42 -26.49 -8.16
N PHE A 123 17.42 -26.07 -9.42
CA PHE A 123 16.40 -26.46 -10.39
C PHE A 123 16.34 -27.99 -10.52
N ASP A 124 15.18 -28.59 -10.31
CA ASP A 124 15.00 -30.03 -10.28
C ASP A 124 14.22 -30.56 -11.49
N SER A 125 13.92 -31.86 -11.50
CA SER A 125 13.17 -32.47 -12.60
C SER A 125 11.71 -32.04 -12.65
N LYS A 126 11.09 -31.73 -11.51
CA LYS A 126 9.69 -31.27 -11.44
C LYS A 126 9.59 -29.84 -11.96
N ASP A 127 10.57 -29.00 -11.64
CA ASP A 127 10.66 -27.66 -12.24
C ASP A 127 10.84 -27.77 -13.76
N SER A 128 11.69 -28.69 -14.24
CA SER A 128 11.90 -28.91 -15.68
C SER A 128 10.62 -29.33 -16.39
N GLU A 129 9.85 -30.23 -15.80
CA GLU A 129 8.56 -30.70 -16.32
C GLU A 129 7.56 -29.54 -16.38
N LEU A 130 7.38 -28.79 -15.29
CA LEU A 130 6.50 -27.62 -15.29
C LEU A 130 6.98 -26.54 -16.28
N TRP A 131 8.28 -26.29 -16.35
CA TRP A 131 8.85 -25.29 -17.25
C TRP A 131 8.56 -25.60 -18.73
N GLU A 132 8.58 -26.88 -19.11
CA GLU A 132 8.34 -27.33 -20.50
C GLU A 132 6.85 -27.50 -20.81
N ASP A 133 6.09 -28.12 -19.90
CA ASP A 133 4.69 -28.52 -20.15
C ASP A 133 3.66 -27.46 -19.73
N ASP A 134 3.93 -26.70 -18.66
CA ASP A 134 3.03 -25.67 -18.12
C ASP A 134 3.80 -24.49 -17.49
N PRO A 135 4.45 -23.64 -18.31
CA PRO A 135 5.28 -22.55 -17.82
C PRO A 135 4.50 -21.49 -17.04
N GLN A 136 3.18 -21.39 -17.25
CA GLN A 136 2.31 -20.47 -16.50
C GLN A 136 2.20 -20.94 -15.05
N GLU A 137 1.95 -22.23 -14.83
CA GLU A 137 1.93 -22.83 -13.49
C GLU A 137 3.31 -22.77 -12.82
N PHE A 138 4.41 -22.95 -13.56
CA PHE A 138 5.76 -22.74 -13.01
C PHE A 138 5.93 -21.33 -12.43
N ILE A 139 5.51 -20.29 -13.17
CA ILE A 139 5.59 -18.91 -12.72
C ILE A 139 4.69 -18.70 -11.50
N ARG A 140 3.42 -19.11 -11.59
CA ARG A 140 2.45 -18.98 -10.50
C ARG A 140 3.01 -19.58 -9.21
N LYS A 141 3.46 -20.83 -9.24
CA LYS A 141 4.08 -21.51 -8.09
C LYS A 141 5.32 -20.81 -7.53
N THR A 142 6.11 -20.18 -8.39
CA THR A 142 7.36 -19.53 -7.97
C THR A 142 7.11 -18.21 -7.23
N TYR A 143 5.98 -17.55 -7.49
CA TYR A 143 5.62 -16.24 -6.93
C TYR A 143 4.40 -16.28 -5.99
N ASP A 144 3.81 -17.46 -5.79
CA ASP A 144 2.70 -17.71 -4.87
C ASP A 144 3.22 -17.74 -3.42
N VAL A 145 2.84 -16.71 -2.65
CA VAL A 145 3.24 -16.53 -1.24
C VAL A 145 2.70 -17.66 -0.35
N MET A 146 1.57 -18.28 -0.71
CA MET A 146 1.00 -19.39 0.05
C MET A 146 1.80 -20.68 -0.16
N GLU A 147 2.32 -20.91 -1.37
CA GLU A 147 3.21 -22.03 -1.66
C GLU A 147 4.53 -21.93 -0.87
N ASP A 148 5.07 -20.72 -0.70
CA ASP A 148 6.31 -20.46 0.05
C ASP A 148 6.26 -21.02 1.48
N TYR A 149 5.12 -20.95 2.17
CA TYR A 149 4.98 -21.47 3.54
C TYR A 149 5.23 -22.97 3.65
N THR A 150 5.01 -23.71 2.56
CA THR A 150 5.15 -25.17 2.49
C THR A 150 6.29 -25.64 1.60
N SER A 151 7.04 -24.72 1.01
CA SER A 151 8.15 -25.00 0.11
C SER A 151 9.43 -25.39 0.88
N PRO A 152 9.98 -26.60 0.67
CA PRO A 152 11.29 -26.98 1.20
C PRO A 152 12.43 -26.12 0.65
N ARG A 153 12.29 -25.59 -0.58
CA ARG A 153 13.27 -24.71 -1.23
C ARG A 153 13.39 -23.40 -0.44
N VAL A 154 12.26 -22.75 -0.15
CA VAL A 154 12.22 -21.51 0.64
C VAL A 154 12.74 -21.73 2.05
N ALA A 155 12.25 -22.76 2.75
CA ALA A 155 12.72 -23.08 4.10
C ALA A 155 14.22 -23.44 4.15
N GLY A 156 14.75 -24.04 3.08
CA GLY A 156 16.19 -24.31 2.92
C GLY A 156 17.00 -23.03 2.72
N CYS A 157 16.49 -22.11 1.91
CA CYS A 157 17.08 -20.79 1.68
C CYS A 157 17.11 -19.98 2.99
N ASP A 158 16.00 -19.93 3.72
CA ASP A 158 15.89 -19.28 5.03
C ASP A 158 16.94 -19.77 6.02
N LEU A 159 17.22 -21.07 6.02
CA LEU A 159 18.26 -21.65 6.87
C LEU A 159 19.66 -21.19 6.45
N ILE A 160 19.96 -21.11 5.16
CA ILE A 160 21.23 -20.55 4.67
C ILE A 160 21.36 -19.07 5.09
N LEU A 161 20.29 -18.28 4.91
CA LEU A 161 20.25 -16.88 5.32
C LEU A 161 20.51 -16.74 6.82
N ALA A 162 19.83 -17.54 7.66
CA ALA A 162 20.02 -17.54 9.10
C ALA A 162 21.45 -17.94 9.53
N LEU A 163 22.05 -18.94 8.87
CA LEU A 163 23.45 -19.33 9.09
C LEU A 163 24.41 -18.18 8.77
N CYS A 164 24.24 -17.54 7.62
CA CYS A 164 25.06 -16.43 7.16
C CYS A 164 24.88 -15.15 7.99
N GLU A 165 23.68 -14.90 8.52
CA GLU A 165 23.36 -13.74 9.34
C GLU A 165 23.84 -13.92 10.79
N LYS A 166 23.48 -15.02 11.45
CA LYS A 166 23.73 -15.24 12.88
C LYS A 166 25.12 -15.83 13.16
N ARG A 167 25.70 -16.56 12.20
CA ARG A 167 26.97 -17.28 12.33
C ARG A 167 27.95 -16.94 11.20
N THR A 168 27.90 -15.69 10.71
CA THR A 168 28.65 -15.18 9.56
C THR A 168 30.10 -15.64 9.50
N LYS A 169 30.84 -15.52 10.61
CA LYS A 169 32.27 -15.87 10.67
C LYS A 169 32.58 -17.33 10.35
N HIS A 170 31.64 -18.23 10.62
CA HIS A 170 31.79 -19.67 10.43
C HIS A 170 31.14 -20.16 9.14
N CYS A 171 30.09 -19.49 8.66
CA CYS A 171 29.24 -20.01 7.58
C CYS A 171 29.41 -19.28 6.26
N MET A 172 29.62 -17.96 6.25
CA MET A 172 29.56 -17.16 5.03
C MET A 172 30.60 -17.62 3.99
N MET A 173 31.89 -17.58 4.33
CA MET A 173 32.96 -17.92 3.39
C MET A 173 32.88 -19.37 2.90
N PRO A 174 32.70 -20.40 3.78
CA PRO A 174 32.59 -21.78 3.32
C PRO A 174 31.41 -22.05 2.37
N ILE A 175 30.26 -21.38 2.59
CA ILE A 175 29.10 -21.51 1.70
C ILE A 175 29.38 -20.85 0.34
N LEU A 176 30.01 -19.67 0.32
CA LEU A 176 30.40 -18.98 -0.91
C LEU A 176 31.46 -19.77 -1.69
N GLU A 177 32.46 -20.35 -1.01
CA GLU A 177 33.48 -21.20 -1.63
C GLU A 177 32.88 -22.45 -2.26
N PHE A 178 31.92 -23.08 -1.58
CA PHE A 178 31.18 -24.20 -2.14
C PHE A 178 30.41 -23.79 -3.41
N CYS A 179 29.64 -22.69 -3.37
CA CYS A 179 28.90 -22.20 -4.54
C CYS A 179 29.85 -21.85 -5.71
N ALA A 180 30.97 -21.18 -5.41
CA ALA A 180 32.00 -20.88 -6.39
C ALA A 180 32.60 -22.15 -7.03
N SER A 181 32.79 -23.22 -6.25
CA SER A 181 33.27 -24.49 -6.77
C SER A 181 32.29 -25.15 -7.75
N GLU A 182 30.97 -25.05 -7.49
CA GLU A 182 29.94 -25.56 -8.40
C GLU A 182 29.88 -24.75 -9.70
N ILE A 183 30.01 -23.42 -9.61
CA ILE A 183 30.10 -22.54 -10.78
C ILE A 183 31.34 -22.89 -11.62
N GLN A 184 32.49 -23.11 -10.98
CA GLN A 184 33.74 -23.45 -11.68
C GLN A 184 33.66 -24.81 -12.39
N LYS A 185 33.06 -25.83 -11.77
CA LYS A 185 32.84 -27.13 -12.41
C LYS A 185 32.03 -26.99 -13.70
N TYR A 186 30.97 -26.19 -13.67
CA TYR A 186 30.16 -25.92 -14.87
C TYR A 186 30.98 -25.22 -15.96
N GLN A 187 31.79 -24.22 -15.61
CA GLN A 187 32.64 -23.53 -16.60
C GLN A 187 33.67 -24.45 -17.27
N GLN A 188 34.14 -25.47 -16.55
CA GLN A 188 35.07 -26.46 -17.07
C GLN A 188 34.39 -27.53 -17.94
N GLY A 189 33.06 -27.47 -18.11
CA GLY A 189 32.27 -28.41 -18.91
C GLY A 189 31.92 -29.70 -18.16
N GLU A 190 32.22 -29.79 -16.86
CA GLU A 190 32.00 -30.98 -16.03
C GLU A 190 30.82 -30.83 -15.05
N GLY A 191 30.22 -29.64 -14.98
CA GLY A 191 29.13 -29.32 -14.04
C GLY A 191 27.74 -29.37 -14.66
N ASP A 192 26.75 -29.66 -13.82
CA ASP A 192 25.33 -29.63 -14.18
C ASP A 192 24.81 -28.16 -14.19
N PRO A 193 24.16 -27.67 -15.26
CA PRO A 193 23.56 -26.34 -15.30
C PRO A 193 22.62 -26.07 -14.11
N ARG A 194 21.90 -27.09 -13.63
CA ARG A 194 20.99 -27.01 -12.48
C ARG A 194 21.71 -26.67 -11.17
N ARG A 195 22.94 -27.19 -11.02
CA ARG A 195 23.78 -26.89 -9.85
C ARG A 195 24.37 -25.49 -9.95
N LYS A 196 24.70 -25.02 -11.16
CA LYS A 196 25.08 -23.62 -11.35
C LYS A 196 23.92 -22.68 -11.00
N ASP A 197 22.70 -22.99 -11.45
CA ASP A 197 21.49 -22.25 -11.07
C ASP A 197 21.35 -22.14 -9.54
N GLY A 198 21.41 -23.27 -8.83
CA GLY A 198 21.34 -23.29 -7.36
C GLY A 198 22.44 -22.47 -6.69
N ALA A 199 23.67 -22.47 -7.23
CA ALA A 199 24.77 -21.66 -6.71
C ALA A 199 24.52 -20.16 -6.90
N LEU A 200 24.02 -19.74 -8.07
CA LEU A 200 23.62 -18.36 -8.31
C LEU A 200 22.44 -17.94 -7.43
N TYR A 201 21.48 -18.84 -7.20
CA TYR A 201 20.35 -18.60 -6.30
C TYR A 201 20.83 -18.34 -4.87
N VAL A 202 21.68 -19.22 -4.31
CA VAL A 202 22.24 -19.05 -2.96
C VAL A 202 22.98 -17.73 -2.81
N ILE A 203 23.85 -17.38 -3.77
CA ILE A 203 24.61 -16.13 -3.71
C ILE A 203 23.69 -14.92 -3.83
N GLY A 204 22.71 -14.95 -4.76
CA GLY A 204 21.71 -13.90 -4.93
C GLY A 204 20.84 -13.67 -3.71
N SER A 205 20.42 -14.73 -3.02
CA SER A 205 19.62 -14.62 -1.80
C SER A 205 20.40 -13.94 -0.68
N LEU A 206 21.74 -14.06 -0.68
CA LEU A 206 22.62 -13.44 0.31
C LEU A 206 22.94 -11.95 0.03
N HIS A 207 22.28 -11.30 -0.93
CA HIS A 207 22.61 -9.93 -1.34
C HIS A 207 22.59 -8.93 -0.18
N GLU A 208 21.61 -8.99 0.72
CA GLU A 208 21.53 -8.08 1.87
C GLU A 208 22.72 -8.24 2.83
N GLN A 209 23.13 -9.48 3.11
CA GLN A 209 24.23 -9.78 4.01
C GLN A 209 25.58 -9.41 3.36
N LEU A 210 25.72 -9.65 2.06
CA LEU A 210 26.93 -9.38 1.28
C LEU A 210 27.15 -7.88 1.03
N GLU A 211 26.09 -7.13 0.73
CA GLU A 211 26.14 -5.67 0.52
C GLU A 211 25.99 -4.86 1.82
N SER A 212 25.82 -5.52 2.97
CA SER A 212 25.77 -4.85 4.28
C SER A 212 27.01 -3.97 4.51
N LYS A 213 26.84 -2.85 5.23
CA LYS A 213 27.94 -1.90 5.52
C LYS A 213 29.18 -2.58 6.12
N LYS A 214 28.98 -3.66 6.87
CA LYS A 214 30.04 -4.44 7.53
C LYS A 214 30.85 -5.31 6.55
N ASN A 215 30.19 -5.90 5.56
CA ASN A 215 30.77 -6.91 4.68
C ASN A 215 31.13 -6.37 3.29
N LYS A 216 30.52 -5.25 2.87
CA LYS A 216 30.70 -4.68 1.52
C LYS A 216 32.16 -4.51 1.12
N ALA A 217 32.99 -3.96 2.01
CA ALA A 217 34.42 -3.73 1.72
C ALA A 217 35.20 -5.04 1.48
N GLN A 218 34.76 -6.16 2.07
CA GLN A 218 35.43 -7.44 1.96
C GLN A 218 35.08 -8.18 0.65
N TYR A 219 33.82 -8.08 0.20
CA TYR A 219 33.32 -8.92 -0.90
C TYR A 219 33.05 -8.16 -2.19
N ALA A 220 33.00 -6.81 -2.20
CA ALA A 220 32.57 -6.04 -3.37
C ALA A 220 33.35 -6.38 -4.66
N GLN A 221 34.68 -6.55 -4.57
CA GLN A 221 35.50 -6.86 -5.74
C GLN A 221 35.19 -8.26 -6.30
N GLN A 222 35.10 -9.26 -5.43
CA GLN A 222 34.79 -10.64 -5.81
C GLN A 222 33.37 -10.77 -6.33
N LEU A 223 32.42 -10.04 -5.75
CA LEU A 223 31.03 -9.99 -6.23
C LEU A 223 30.95 -9.38 -7.61
N ASN A 224 31.57 -8.22 -7.85
CA ASN A 224 31.57 -7.60 -9.17
C ASN A 224 32.19 -8.54 -10.21
N TRP A 225 33.32 -9.18 -9.88
CA TRP A 225 33.92 -10.19 -10.76
C TRP A 225 33.00 -11.37 -11.02
N LEU A 226 32.33 -11.92 -10.00
CA LEU A 226 31.39 -13.03 -10.15
C LEU A 226 30.19 -12.65 -11.02
N LEU A 227 29.63 -11.44 -10.83
CA LEU A 227 28.51 -10.94 -11.62
C LEU A 227 28.91 -10.79 -13.09
N GLN A 228 30.08 -10.23 -13.38
CA GLN A 228 30.56 -10.04 -14.76
C GLN A 228 30.96 -11.34 -15.45
N GLN A 229 31.62 -12.27 -14.74
CA GLN A 229 32.21 -13.46 -15.34
C GLN A 229 31.32 -14.71 -15.28
N HIS A 230 30.35 -14.75 -14.37
CA HIS A 230 29.55 -15.96 -14.13
C HIS A 230 28.05 -15.76 -14.22
N ALA A 231 27.52 -14.59 -13.85
CA ALA A 231 26.08 -14.31 -13.96
C ALA A 231 25.73 -13.67 -15.31
N PHE A 232 26.40 -12.58 -15.70
CA PHE A 232 26.09 -11.83 -16.91
C PHE A 232 26.15 -12.68 -18.21
N PRO A 233 27.15 -13.56 -18.44
CA PRO A 233 27.18 -14.39 -19.64
C PRO A 233 25.99 -15.36 -19.75
N GLU A 234 25.41 -15.75 -18.62
CA GLU A 234 24.28 -16.69 -18.58
C GLU A 234 22.97 -16.05 -19.04
N LEU A 235 22.90 -14.71 -19.22
CA LEU A 235 21.77 -14.09 -19.92
C LEU A 235 21.63 -14.61 -21.37
N LYS A 236 22.68 -15.19 -21.95
CA LYS A 236 22.68 -15.81 -23.28
C LYS A 236 22.87 -17.34 -23.23
N SER A 237 22.62 -17.94 -22.07
CA SER A 237 22.71 -19.40 -21.88
C SER A 237 21.76 -20.15 -22.82
N PRO A 238 22.13 -21.33 -23.34
CA PRO A 238 21.19 -22.18 -24.06
C PRO A 238 20.05 -22.69 -23.16
N HIS A 239 20.23 -22.65 -21.83
CA HIS A 239 19.25 -23.12 -20.86
C HIS A 239 18.39 -21.98 -20.32
N GLY A 240 17.06 -22.04 -20.50
CA GLY A 240 16.13 -21.01 -20.05
C GLY A 240 16.20 -20.67 -18.57
N HIS A 241 16.21 -21.70 -17.71
CA HIS A 241 16.30 -21.53 -16.26
C HIS A 241 17.55 -20.74 -15.84
N LEU A 242 18.69 -20.92 -16.54
CA LEU A 242 19.90 -20.13 -16.29
C LEU A 242 19.77 -18.68 -16.77
N ARG A 243 19.11 -18.42 -17.91
CA ARG A 243 18.83 -17.04 -18.36
C ARG A 243 17.96 -16.29 -17.35
N GLY A 244 16.88 -16.92 -16.90
CA GLY A 244 16.01 -16.38 -15.85
C GLY A 244 16.78 -16.14 -14.55
N ARG A 245 17.54 -17.12 -14.07
CA ARG A 245 18.35 -17.00 -12.84
C ARG A 245 19.38 -15.89 -12.90
N ALA A 246 20.07 -15.75 -14.03
CA ALA A 246 21.04 -14.68 -14.24
C ALA A 246 20.38 -13.31 -14.18
N CYS A 247 19.21 -13.18 -14.82
CA CYS A 247 18.40 -11.97 -14.78
C CYS A 247 18.01 -11.59 -13.34
N TRP A 248 17.44 -12.54 -12.59
CA TRP A 248 17.09 -12.36 -11.17
C TRP A 248 18.31 -11.98 -10.32
N MET A 249 19.44 -12.67 -10.50
CA MET A 249 20.64 -12.44 -9.69
C MET A 249 21.21 -11.04 -9.91
N LEU A 250 21.28 -10.59 -11.17
CA LEU A 250 21.77 -9.25 -11.49
C LEU A 250 20.87 -8.17 -10.87
N SER A 251 19.54 -8.38 -10.85
CA SER A 251 18.61 -7.45 -10.19
C SER A 251 18.71 -7.46 -8.65
N GLN A 252 19.30 -8.47 -8.02
CA GLN A 252 19.56 -8.44 -6.56
C GLN A 252 20.77 -7.55 -6.20
N PHE A 253 21.72 -7.39 -7.12
CA PHE A 253 22.99 -6.70 -6.88
C PHE A 253 23.12 -5.37 -7.62
N VAL A 254 22.00 -4.67 -7.87
CA VAL A 254 21.99 -3.40 -8.62
C VAL A 254 23.02 -2.41 -8.07
N ARG A 255 23.14 -2.28 -6.74
CA ARG A 255 24.10 -1.34 -6.12
C ARG A 255 25.56 -1.66 -6.40
N THR A 256 25.88 -2.93 -6.61
CA THR A 256 27.23 -3.35 -6.98
C THR A 256 27.47 -3.10 -8.46
N ILE A 257 26.49 -3.40 -9.31
CA ILE A 257 26.56 -3.23 -10.77
C ILE A 257 26.63 -1.74 -11.16
N GLU A 258 25.88 -0.87 -10.47
CA GLU A 258 25.87 0.58 -10.68
C GLU A 258 27.23 1.25 -10.46
N GLY A 259 28.16 0.60 -9.75
CA GLY A 259 29.52 1.08 -9.61
C GLY A 259 30.28 1.17 -10.95
N ASP A 260 29.82 0.46 -11.98
CA ASP A 260 30.33 0.54 -13.35
C ASP A 260 29.16 0.89 -14.29
N ALA A 261 29.08 2.16 -14.68
CA ALA A 261 28.00 2.68 -15.50
C ALA A 261 27.85 1.96 -16.85
N VAL A 262 28.97 1.55 -17.48
CA VAL A 262 28.95 0.85 -18.77
C VAL A 262 28.41 -0.56 -18.59
N PHE A 263 28.90 -1.27 -17.58
CA PHE A 263 28.39 -2.59 -17.27
C PHE A 263 26.91 -2.55 -16.89
N PHE A 264 26.48 -1.57 -16.09
CA PHE A 264 25.09 -1.39 -15.71
C PHE A 264 24.17 -1.16 -16.91
N GLN A 265 24.51 -0.24 -17.81
CA GLN A 265 23.73 -0.02 -19.03
C GLN A 265 23.67 -1.28 -19.91
N THR A 266 24.77 -2.04 -19.98
CA THR A 266 24.82 -3.31 -20.72
C THR A 266 23.91 -4.36 -20.11
N VAL A 267 23.89 -4.48 -18.77
CA VAL A 267 22.98 -5.36 -18.04
C VAL A 267 21.53 -4.99 -18.33
N VAL A 268 21.15 -3.72 -18.19
CA VAL A 268 19.77 -3.28 -18.45
C VAL A 268 19.36 -3.52 -19.90
N THR A 269 20.24 -3.26 -20.86
CA THR A 269 19.99 -3.58 -22.28
C THR A 269 19.74 -5.07 -22.49
N SER A 270 20.60 -5.92 -21.92
CA SER A 270 20.49 -7.37 -22.06
C SER A 270 19.23 -7.92 -21.39
N VAL A 271 18.81 -7.35 -20.25
CA VAL A 271 17.54 -7.72 -19.59
C VAL A 271 16.33 -7.29 -20.43
N MET A 272 16.35 -6.10 -21.04
CA MET A 272 15.29 -5.68 -21.96
C MET A 272 15.19 -6.57 -23.20
N GLU A 273 16.31 -7.08 -23.72
CA GLU A 273 16.31 -8.06 -24.83
C GLU A 273 15.59 -9.37 -24.44
N LEU A 274 15.71 -9.81 -23.18
CA LEU A 274 15.06 -11.02 -22.67
C LEU A 274 13.54 -10.92 -22.53
N LEU A 275 12.95 -9.73 -22.60
CA LEU A 275 11.48 -9.59 -22.69
C LEU A 275 10.90 -10.24 -23.95
N ARG A 276 11.74 -10.49 -24.96
CA ARG A 276 11.40 -11.17 -26.21
C ARG A 276 11.97 -12.59 -26.29
N ASP A 277 12.35 -13.18 -25.16
CA ASP A 277 12.82 -14.55 -25.09
C ASP A 277 11.73 -15.54 -25.53
N GLN A 278 12.13 -16.71 -26.03
CA GLN A 278 11.20 -17.75 -26.47
C GLN A 278 10.48 -18.41 -25.30
N GLU A 279 11.12 -18.45 -24.13
CA GLU A 279 10.61 -19.12 -22.94
C GLU A 279 9.88 -18.13 -22.03
N LEU A 280 8.59 -18.38 -21.78
CA LEU A 280 7.72 -17.51 -20.98
C LEU A 280 8.29 -17.16 -19.59
N PRO A 281 8.84 -18.11 -18.80
CA PRO A 281 9.40 -17.77 -17.49
C PRO A 281 10.61 -16.83 -17.56
N VAL A 282 11.36 -16.83 -18.66
CA VAL A 282 12.47 -15.88 -18.88
C VAL A 282 11.94 -14.48 -19.17
N ARG A 283 10.93 -14.36 -20.05
CA ARG A 283 10.27 -13.08 -20.33
C ARG A 283 9.68 -12.46 -19.06
N PHE A 284 8.99 -13.27 -18.26
CA PHE A 284 8.42 -12.84 -16.99
C PHE A 284 9.51 -12.38 -16.00
N GLN A 285 10.54 -13.19 -15.81
CA GLN A 285 11.64 -12.85 -14.90
C GLN A 285 12.37 -11.57 -15.34
N ALA A 286 12.50 -11.34 -16.66
CA ALA A 286 13.06 -10.11 -17.20
C ALA A 286 12.21 -8.88 -16.87
N ALA A 287 10.89 -8.98 -16.96
CA ALA A 287 9.97 -7.93 -16.55
C ALA A 287 10.13 -7.59 -15.06
N VAL A 288 10.07 -8.61 -14.19
CA VAL A 288 10.21 -8.42 -12.73
C VAL A 288 11.59 -7.88 -12.34
N ALA A 289 12.65 -8.31 -13.00
CA ALA A 289 14.00 -7.80 -12.75
C ALA A 289 14.16 -6.33 -13.16
N LEU A 290 13.50 -5.93 -14.26
CA LEU A 290 13.62 -4.59 -14.82
C LEU A 290 13.20 -3.51 -13.82
N ARG A 291 12.14 -3.74 -13.02
CA ARG A 291 11.67 -2.76 -12.03
C ARG A 291 12.77 -2.35 -11.03
N LEU A 292 13.59 -3.31 -10.58
CA LEU A 292 14.68 -3.06 -9.65
C LEU A 292 15.86 -2.34 -10.32
N LEU A 293 16.03 -2.57 -11.62
CA LEU A 293 17.08 -1.98 -12.44
C LEU A 293 16.78 -0.55 -12.90
N ILE A 294 15.52 -0.13 -12.93
CA ILE A 294 15.14 1.23 -13.37
C ILE A 294 14.81 2.17 -12.22
N TYR A 295 14.48 1.63 -11.04
CA TYR A 295 14.02 2.42 -9.91
C TYR A 295 14.82 2.12 -8.65
N ASP A 296 15.14 3.18 -7.89
CA ASP A 296 15.78 3.08 -6.59
C ASP A 296 14.76 3.27 -5.48
N GLN A 297 14.23 2.16 -4.99
CA GLN A 297 13.25 2.12 -3.89
C GLN A 297 13.71 2.86 -2.63
N ARG A 298 15.02 3.05 -2.39
CA ARG A 298 15.50 3.76 -1.19
C ARG A 298 15.40 5.27 -1.30
N ASN A 299 15.60 5.78 -2.50
CA ASN A 299 15.56 7.21 -2.79
C ASN A 299 14.23 7.62 -3.44
N SER A 300 13.32 6.67 -3.64
CA SER A 300 12.03 6.81 -4.32
C SER A 300 12.17 7.58 -5.64
N CYS A 301 13.11 7.15 -6.48
CA CYS A 301 13.38 7.82 -7.75
C CYS A 301 13.88 6.87 -8.85
N ALA A 302 13.69 7.29 -10.10
CA ALA A 302 14.25 6.60 -11.26
C ALA A 302 15.78 6.72 -11.29
N ARG A 303 16.44 5.68 -11.77
CA ARG A 303 17.90 5.65 -11.92
C ARG A 303 18.31 6.42 -13.18
N GLU A 304 18.86 7.62 -12.98
CA GLU A 304 19.26 8.53 -14.06
C GLU A 304 20.18 7.87 -15.11
N ALA A 305 21.08 6.98 -14.68
CA ALA A 305 22.06 6.31 -15.54
C ALA A 305 21.45 5.51 -16.70
N VAL A 306 20.20 5.07 -16.57
CA VAL A 306 19.49 4.25 -17.58
C VAL A 306 18.20 4.91 -18.08
N SER A 307 17.77 6.01 -17.47
CA SER A 307 16.52 6.70 -17.80
C SER A 307 16.41 7.06 -19.29
N GLY A 308 17.45 7.68 -19.88
CA GLY A 308 17.42 8.04 -21.30
C GLY A 308 17.35 6.84 -22.24
N MET A 309 18.02 5.75 -21.89
CA MET A 309 18.06 4.52 -22.69
C MET A 309 16.72 3.80 -22.67
N VAL A 310 16.16 3.57 -21.49
CA VAL A 310 14.86 2.90 -21.31
C VAL A 310 13.74 3.78 -21.87
N GLY A 311 13.79 5.10 -21.65
CA GLY A 311 12.82 6.05 -22.21
C GLY A 311 12.73 5.98 -23.74
N SER A 312 13.86 5.76 -24.44
CA SER A 312 13.88 5.64 -25.90
C SER A 312 13.14 4.42 -26.45
N VAL A 313 13.00 3.37 -25.64
CA VAL A 313 12.32 2.11 -25.99
C VAL A 313 11.03 1.87 -25.21
N LEU A 314 10.59 2.85 -24.42
CA LEU A 314 9.41 2.79 -23.55
C LEU A 314 8.15 2.24 -24.25
N PRO A 315 7.75 2.71 -25.46
CA PRO A 315 6.56 2.14 -26.13
C PRO A 315 6.66 0.63 -26.39
N ASN A 316 7.85 0.15 -26.80
CA ASN A 316 8.06 -1.28 -27.02
C ASN A 316 8.01 -2.04 -25.70
N LEU A 317 8.65 -1.50 -24.66
CA LEU A 317 8.67 -2.09 -23.33
C LEU A 317 7.26 -2.24 -22.75
N LEU A 318 6.45 -1.17 -22.82
CA LEU A 318 5.05 -1.21 -22.38
C LEU A 318 4.28 -2.28 -23.13
N GLN A 319 4.46 -2.39 -24.45
CA GLN A 319 3.80 -3.42 -25.26
C GLN A 319 4.17 -4.86 -24.84
N GLU A 320 5.44 -5.14 -24.52
CA GLU A 320 5.84 -6.48 -24.06
C GLU A 320 5.24 -6.80 -22.68
N LEU A 321 5.26 -5.84 -21.74
CA LEU A 321 4.68 -6.02 -20.40
C LEU A 321 3.17 -6.24 -20.45
N PHE A 322 2.51 -5.51 -21.34
CA PHE A 322 1.12 -5.66 -21.67
C PHE A 322 0.76 -7.05 -22.19
N ASN A 323 1.55 -7.59 -23.12
CA ASN A 323 1.35 -8.95 -23.62
C ASN A 323 1.52 -9.98 -22.50
N LEU A 324 2.51 -9.80 -21.61
CA LEU A 324 2.72 -10.67 -20.46
C LEU A 324 1.56 -10.59 -19.46
N MET A 325 1.00 -9.39 -19.23
CA MET A 325 -0.13 -9.21 -18.33
C MET A 325 -1.40 -9.87 -18.88
N ASP A 326 -1.63 -9.83 -20.19
CA ASP A 326 -2.75 -10.53 -20.82
C ASP A 326 -2.58 -12.06 -20.74
N GLU A 327 -1.34 -12.57 -20.83
CA GLU A 327 -1.00 -14.01 -20.79
C GLU A 327 -1.02 -14.61 -19.38
N LEU A 328 -0.52 -13.88 -18.37
CA LEU A 328 -0.30 -14.39 -17.00
C LEU A 328 -1.24 -13.78 -15.96
N GLY A 329 -1.60 -12.50 -16.09
CA GLY A 329 -2.37 -11.78 -15.08
C GLY A 329 -1.73 -11.79 -13.69
N SER A 330 -0.42 -11.52 -13.60
CA SER A 330 0.35 -11.51 -12.34
C SER A 330 0.52 -10.10 -11.77
N ASP A 331 0.37 -10.00 -10.45
CA ASP A 331 0.58 -8.83 -9.60
C ASP A 331 2.01 -8.25 -9.71
N GLU A 332 3.03 -9.12 -9.86
CA GLU A 332 4.41 -8.71 -10.08
C GLU A 332 4.60 -7.87 -11.36
N LEU A 333 3.79 -8.12 -12.40
CA LEU A 333 3.78 -7.32 -13.62
C LEU A 333 3.10 -5.96 -13.40
N VAL A 334 2.01 -5.93 -12.64
CA VAL A 334 1.32 -4.67 -12.25
C VAL A 334 2.29 -3.77 -11.50
N THR A 335 3.01 -4.32 -10.51
CA THR A 335 4.05 -3.59 -9.77
C THR A 335 5.16 -3.08 -10.69
N THR A 336 5.58 -3.88 -11.67
CA THR A 336 6.59 -3.45 -12.67
C THR A 336 6.08 -2.28 -13.52
N MET A 337 4.80 -2.29 -13.89
CA MET A 337 4.18 -1.20 -14.65
C MET A 337 4.04 0.07 -13.81
N GLU A 338 3.64 -0.03 -12.56
CA GLU A 338 3.56 1.11 -11.64
C GLU A 338 4.92 1.81 -11.51
N VAL A 339 6.00 1.05 -11.32
CA VAL A 339 7.36 1.57 -11.27
C VAL A 339 7.75 2.28 -12.58
N LEU A 340 7.32 1.77 -13.74
CA LEU A 340 7.56 2.43 -15.01
C LEU A 340 6.77 3.73 -15.15
N ILE A 341 5.50 3.73 -14.73
CA ILE A 341 4.64 4.92 -14.74
C ILE A 341 5.28 6.02 -13.89
N GLU A 342 5.71 5.68 -12.67
CA GLU A 342 6.40 6.60 -11.77
C GLU A 342 7.72 7.10 -12.37
N SER A 343 8.52 6.20 -12.94
CA SER A 343 9.84 6.53 -13.49
C SER A 343 9.79 7.43 -14.74
N TYR A 344 8.72 7.37 -15.52
CA TYR A 344 8.58 8.07 -16.80
C TYR A 344 7.31 8.93 -16.88
N ALA A 345 6.86 9.46 -15.74
CA ALA A 345 5.60 10.21 -15.59
C ALA A 345 5.36 11.25 -16.70
N GLU A 346 6.39 12.03 -17.07
CA GLU A 346 6.28 13.09 -18.09
C GLU A 346 5.99 12.55 -19.51
N GLN A 347 6.30 11.28 -19.78
CA GLN A 347 6.13 10.63 -21.08
C GLN A 347 4.89 9.71 -21.12
N MET A 348 4.13 9.59 -20.02
CA MET A 348 3.02 8.64 -19.90
C MET A 348 1.76 9.05 -20.67
N GLY A 349 1.58 10.33 -20.97
CA GLY A 349 0.37 10.86 -21.61
C GLY A 349 -0.13 10.03 -22.81
N PRO A 350 0.69 9.78 -23.86
CA PRO A 350 0.29 9.00 -25.03
C PRO A 350 -0.13 7.54 -24.74
N TYR A 351 0.30 6.96 -23.62
CA TYR A 351 0.06 5.56 -23.26
C TYR A 351 -1.02 5.38 -22.20
N ALA A 352 -1.45 6.47 -21.56
CA ALA A 352 -2.36 6.44 -20.42
C ALA A 352 -3.66 5.71 -20.71
N GLN A 353 -4.25 5.89 -21.90
CA GLN A 353 -5.50 5.21 -22.27
C GLN A 353 -5.33 3.69 -22.31
N GLY A 354 -4.28 3.18 -22.97
CA GLY A 354 -4.03 1.74 -23.06
C GLY A 354 -3.63 1.13 -21.71
N LEU A 355 -2.90 1.88 -20.88
CA LEU A 355 -2.56 1.49 -19.51
C LEU A 355 -3.81 1.35 -18.65
N CYS A 356 -4.66 2.39 -18.60
CA CYS A 356 -5.91 2.35 -17.86
C CYS A 356 -6.83 1.22 -18.34
N GLU A 357 -6.98 1.02 -19.65
CA GLU A 357 -7.83 -0.05 -20.21
C GLU A 357 -7.42 -1.43 -19.69
N ARG A 358 -6.13 -1.77 -19.78
CA ARG A 358 -5.65 -3.10 -19.40
C ARG A 358 -5.62 -3.29 -17.88
N LEU A 359 -5.21 -2.28 -17.12
CA LEU A 359 -5.27 -2.32 -15.65
C LEU A 359 -6.71 -2.44 -15.16
N SER A 360 -7.66 -1.73 -15.78
CA SER A 360 -9.09 -1.83 -15.41
C SER A 360 -9.68 -3.19 -15.76
N HIS A 361 -9.33 -3.75 -16.93
CA HIS A 361 -9.77 -5.10 -17.30
C HIS A 361 -9.19 -6.16 -16.35
N HIS A 362 -7.92 -6.03 -15.98
CA HIS A 362 -7.28 -6.94 -15.04
C HIS A 362 -7.90 -6.84 -13.64
N PHE A 363 -8.14 -5.62 -13.14
CA PHE A 363 -8.89 -5.37 -11.91
C PHE A 363 -10.26 -6.05 -11.93
N LEU A 364 -11.06 -5.82 -12.97
CA LEU A 364 -12.41 -6.39 -13.07
C LEU A 364 -12.39 -7.92 -13.09
N LYS A 365 -11.39 -8.53 -13.74
CA LYS A 365 -11.17 -9.97 -13.71
C LYS A 365 -10.87 -10.45 -12.29
N LEU A 366 -9.92 -9.83 -11.59
CA LEU A 366 -9.52 -10.21 -10.24
C LEU A 366 -10.64 -9.98 -9.21
N ALA A 367 -11.30 -8.82 -9.26
CA ALA A 367 -12.43 -8.49 -8.38
C ALA A 367 -13.62 -9.45 -8.58
N SER A 368 -13.83 -9.99 -9.79
CA SER A 368 -14.88 -11.00 -10.02
C SER A 368 -14.57 -12.36 -9.40
N LEU A 369 -13.30 -12.63 -9.09
CA LEU A 369 -12.85 -13.84 -8.42
C LEU A 369 -12.91 -13.72 -6.88
N SER A 370 -13.06 -12.51 -6.33
CA SER A 370 -13.05 -12.21 -4.89
C SER A 370 -14.43 -12.30 -4.18
N GLY A 371 -15.33 -13.20 -4.63
CA GLY A 371 -16.63 -13.47 -3.98
C GLY A 371 -16.52 -14.26 -2.65
N GLU A 372 -17.61 -14.86 -2.13
CA GLU A 372 -17.68 -15.53 -0.80
C GLU A 372 -16.65 -16.67 -0.54
N GLU A 373 -15.83 -17.05 -1.53
CA GLU A 373 -14.67 -17.96 -1.43
C GLU A 373 -13.33 -17.25 -1.75
N ALA A 374 -13.22 -15.93 -1.54
CA ALA A 374 -12.06 -15.13 -1.93
C ALA A 374 -10.76 -15.58 -1.26
N ASP A 375 -9.73 -15.76 -2.08
CA ASP A 375 -8.34 -15.83 -1.66
C ASP A 375 -7.82 -14.41 -1.41
N GLU A 376 -7.22 -14.14 -0.25
CA GLU A 376 -6.68 -12.82 0.14
C GLU A 376 -5.70 -12.27 -0.92
N GLU A 377 -5.05 -13.16 -1.68
CA GLU A 377 -4.12 -12.84 -2.76
C GLU A 377 -4.78 -12.13 -3.94
N SER A 378 -5.99 -12.54 -4.33
CA SER A 378 -6.69 -11.94 -5.49
C SER A 378 -7.14 -10.51 -5.18
N SER A 379 -7.59 -10.26 -3.95
CA SER A 379 -7.97 -8.91 -3.50
C SER A 379 -6.75 -7.99 -3.42
N LEU A 380 -5.61 -8.47 -2.92
CA LEU A 380 -4.35 -7.70 -2.91
C LEU A 380 -3.89 -7.33 -4.34
N ALA A 381 -3.95 -8.27 -5.28
CA ALA A 381 -3.60 -8.02 -6.67
C ALA A 381 -4.56 -6.99 -7.34
N ALA A 382 -5.85 -7.03 -6.99
CA ALA A 382 -6.81 -6.03 -7.45
C ALA A 382 -6.50 -4.63 -6.88
N CYS A 383 -6.18 -4.50 -5.59
CA CYS A 383 -5.74 -3.24 -5.00
C CYS A 383 -4.50 -2.67 -5.70
N GLN A 384 -3.53 -3.51 -6.07
CA GLN A 384 -2.34 -3.07 -6.84
C GLN A 384 -2.72 -2.50 -8.21
N CYS A 385 -3.76 -3.04 -8.86
CA CYS A 385 -4.26 -2.46 -10.12
C CYS A 385 -4.80 -1.05 -9.90
N CYS A 386 -5.54 -0.81 -8.82
CA CYS A 386 -6.01 0.53 -8.47
C CYS A 386 -4.85 1.48 -8.15
N SER A 387 -3.86 1.05 -7.37
CA SER A 387 -2.64 1.84 -7.08
C SER A 387 -1.93 2.26 -8.37
N ALA A 388 -1.72 1.33 -9.30
CA ALA A 388 -1.11 1.62 -10.60
C ALA A 388 -1.95 2.62 -11.43
N ILE A 389 -3.28 2.53 -11.38
CA ILE A 389 -4.18 3.51 -12.01
C ILE A 389 -4.04 4.88 -11.35
N THR A 390 -4.03 4.97 -10.02
CA THR A 390 -3.85 6.23 -9.29
C THR A 390 -2.50 6.87 -9.61
N THR A 391 -1.41 6.09 -9.59
CA THR A 391 -0.06 6.52 -9.98
C THR A 391 -0.04 7.07 -11.42
N LEU A 392 -0.78 6.43 -12.33
CA LEU A 392 -0.95 6.93 -13.69
C LEU A 392 -1.71 8.25 -13.74
N LEU A 393 -2.84 8.38 -13.03
CA LEU A 393 -3.63 9.61 -13.00
C LEU A 393 -2.80 10.79 -12.45
N GLU A 394 -2.05 10.56 -11.38
CA GLU A 394 -1.13 11.54 -10.80
C GLU A 394 -0.04 11.94 -11.81
N SER A 395 0.52 10.99 -12.57
CA SER A 395 1.54 11.26 -13.59
C SER A 395 1.06 12.19 -14.70
N ILE A 396 -0.22 12.12 -15.07
CA ILE A 396 -0.83 12.90 -16.15
C ILE A 396 -1.60 14.14 -15.66
N ARG A 397 -1.46 14.54 -14.38
CA ARG A 397 -2.18 15.68 -13.79
C ARG A 397 -2.01 17.00 -14.55
N LYS A 398 -0.91 17.15 -15.29
CA LYS A 398 -0.59 18.33 -16.12
C LYS A 398 -1.19 18.31 -17.52
N THR A 399 -1.86 17.21 -17.91
CA THR A 399 -2.53 17.03 -19.20
C THR A 399 -4.02 16.67 -19.02
N PRO A 400 -4.86 17.61 -18.54
CA PRO A 400 -6.29 17.40 -18.29
C PRO A 400 -7.07 16.76 -19.44
N GLU A 401 -6.71 17.04 -20.68
CA GLU A 401 -7.41 16.60 -21.90
C GLU A 401 -7.53 15.06 -22.00
N ILE A 402 -6.56 14.34 -21.44
CA ILE A 402 -6.47 12.88 -21.51
C ILE A 402 -7.52 12.21 -20.62
N TYR A 403 -7.87 12.83 -19.48
CA TYR A 403 -8.80 12.25 -18.49
C TYR A 403 -10.14 11.84 -19.11
N ARG A 404 -10.63 12.60 -20.11
CA ARG A 404 -11.88 12.28 -20.81
C ARG A 404 -11.81 10.98 -21.60
N ALA A 405 -10.63 10.64 -22.14
CA ALA A 405 -10.44 9.37 -22.85
C ALA A 405 -10.38 8.18 -21.89
N LEU A 406 -9.91 8.40 -20.65
CA LEU A 406 -9.81 7.35 -19.62
C LEU A 406 -11.16 6.94 -19.04
N GLU A 407 -12.16 7.82 -19.13
CA GLU A 407 -13.52 7.56 -18.65
C GLU A 407 -14.12 6.27 -19.23
N ALA A 408 -13.83 5.94 -20.50
CA ALA A 408 -14.33 4.72 -21.13
C ALA A 408 -13.89 3.44 -20.42
N SER A 409 -12.71 3.45 -19.81
CA SER A 409 -12.13 2.31 -19.08
C SER A 409 -12.47 2.36 -17.60
N LEU A 410 -12.45 3.54 -16.99
CA LEU A 410 -12.57 3.71 -15.55
C LEU A 410 -14.02 3.77 -15.04
N ILE A 411 -14.97 4.30 -15.83
CA ILE A 411 -16.38 4.36 -15.40
C ILE A 411 -16.96 2.96 -15.14
N PRO A 412 -16.79 1.96 -16.02
CA PRO A 412 -17.30 0.60 -15.74
C PRO A 412 -16.73 0.00 -14.45
N LEU A 413 -15.43 0.21 -14.19
CA LEU A 413 -14.77 -0.19 -12.95
C LEU A 413 -15.43 0.45 -11.73
N LEU A 414 -15.58 1.78 -11.74
CA LEU A 414 -16.19 2.53 -10.65
C LEU A 414 -17.66 2.18 -10.44
N GLN A 415 -18.41 1.96 -11.52
CA GLN A 415 -19.81 1.51 -11.45
C GLN A 415 -19.94 0.16 -10.76
N LYS A 416 -19.00 -0.76 -11.01
CA LYS A 416 -19.01 -2.11 -10.42
C LYS A 416 -18.75 -2.08 -8.91
N VAL A 417 -17.98 -1.12 -8.41
CA VAL A 417 -17.68 -0.95 -6.97
C VAL A 417 -18.76 -0.14 -6.25
N PHE A 418 -19.29 0.92 -6.88
CA PHE A 418 -20.28 1.80 -6.25
C PHE A 418 -21.73 1.33 -6.37
N SER A 419 -21.99 0.26 -7.12
CA SER A 419 -23.35 -0.28 -7.29
C SER A 419 -23.48 -1.65 -6.63
N PRO A 420 -24.64 -1.98 -6.04
CA PRO A 420 -24.92 -3.34 -5.59
C PRO A 420 -25.08 -4.26 -6.82
N ASP A 421 -24.85 -5.56 -6.64
CA ASP A 421 -24.96 -6.52 -7.77
C ASP A 421 -26.39 -6.65 -8.30
N GLU A 422 -27.37 -6.54 -7.40
CA GLU A 422 -28.79 -6.43 -7.72
C GLU A 422 -29.41 -5.23 -6.97
N PRO A 423 -30.51 -4.63 -7.46
CA PRO A 423 -31.14 -3.51 -6.77
C PRO A 423 -31.57 -3.88 -5.33
N GLY A 424 -30.89 -3.29 -4.34
CA GLY A 424 -31.10 -3.59 -2.91
C GLY A 424 -30.41 -4.86 -2.41
N GLY A 425 -29.49 -5.42 -3.19
CA GLY A 425 -28.62 -6.53 -2.81
C GLY A 425 -27.30 -6.07 -2.20
N ASP A 426 -26.37 -7.01 -2.08
CA ASP A 426 -25.05 -6.79 -1.47
C ASP A 426 -24.06 -6.10 -2.43
N TYR A 427 -23.01 -5.53 -1.84
CA TYR A 427 -21.90 -4.91 -2.55
C TYR A 427 -20.70 -5.87 -2.56
N SER A 428 -20.61 -6.74 -3.57
CA SER A 428 -19.53 -7.74 -3.63
C SER A 428 -18.11 -7.16 -3.70
N HIS A 429 -17.97 -5.88 -4.07
CA HIS A 429 -16.66 -5.24 -4.29
C HIS A 429 -16.40 -4.08 -3.32
N MET A 430 -17.07 -4.08 -2.17
CA MET A 430 -16.97 -3.00 -1.18
C MET A 430 -15.55 -2.78 -0.63
N GLU A 431 -14.70 -3.82 -0.65
CA GLU A 431 -13.31 -3.74 -0.18
C GLU A 431 -12.45 -2.74 -0.98
N PHE A 432 -12.82 -2.46 -2.24
CA PHE A 432 -12.10 -1.54 -3.13
C PHE A 432 -12.65 -0.10 -3.12
N MET A 433 -13.55 0.23 -2.20
CA MET A 433 -14.24 1.52 -2.16
C MET A 433 -13.26 2.70 -2.00
N GLU A 434 -12.29 2.61 -1.09
CA GLU A 434 -11.31 3.68 -0.84
C GLU A 434 -10.49 4.00 -2.09
N ASP A 435 -9.91 2.98 -2.72
CA ASP A 435 -9.15 3.10 -3.96
C ASP A 435 -9.97 3.72 -5.10
N CYS A 436 -11.24 3.30 -5.23
CA CYS A 436 -12.15 3.80 -6.28
C CYS A 436 -12.60 5.25 -6.03
N LEU A 437 -12.74 5.66 -4.76
CA LEU A 437 -13.04 7.05 -4.41
C LEU A 437 -11.87 7.98 -4.76
N GLU A 438 -10.64 7.51 -4.56
CA GLU A 438 -9.44 8.24 -4.99
C GLU A 438 -9.42 8.41 -6.53
N ILE A 439 -9.61 7.32 -7.29
CA ILE A 439 -9.70 7.36 -8.76
C ILE A 439 -10.79 8.34 -9.22
N LEU A 440 -11.98 8.29 -8.60
CA LEU A 440 -13.08 9.20 -8.93
C LEU A 440 -12.72 10.66 -8.60
N THR A 441 -12.01 10.90 -7.51
CA THR A 441 -11.52 12.23 -7.13
C THR A 441 -10.60 12.81 -8.20
N TYR A 442 -9.64 12.02 -8.69
CA TYR A 442 -8.77 12.41 -9.79
C TYR A 442 -9.55 12.78 -11.06
N LEU A 443 -10.49 11.91 -11.47
CA LEU A 443 -11.33 12.16 -12.64
C LEU A 443 -12.17 13.42 -12.50
N THR A 444 -12.77 13.63 -11.33
CA THR A 444 -13.64 14.78 -11.07
C THR A 444 -12.87 16.07 -10.81
N TYR A 445 -11.59 16.02 -10.41
CA TYR A 445 -10.76 17.21 -10.13
C TYR A 445 -9.92 17.68 -11.33
N TYR A 446 -9.29 16.76 -12.06
CA TYR A 446 -8.36 17.13 -13.15
C TYR A 446 -9.02 17.17 -14.53
N SER A 447 -10.14 16.48 -14.76
CA SER A 447 -10.86 16.57 -16.04
C SER A 447 -11.33 18.02 -16.29
N PRO A 448 -11.21 18.59 -17.51
CA PRO A 448 -11.59 19.98 -17.79
C PRO A 448 -13.05 20.32 -17.43
N THR A 449 -13.95 19.36 -17.61
CA THR A 449 -15.38 19.48 -17.31
C THR A 449 -15.91 18.15 -16.84
N ILE A 450 -16.88 18.15 -15.94
CA ILE A 450 -17.56 16.92 -15.52
C ILE A 450 -18.47 16.42 -16.64
N SER A 451 -18.10 15.29 -17.23
CA SER A 451 -18.81 14.69 -18.36
C SER A 451 -20.12 14.01 -17.91
N HIS A 452 -20.98 13.66 -18.88
CA HIS A 452 -22.15 12.82 -18.61
C HIS A 452 -21.75 11.43 -18.06
N GLY A 453 -20.59 10.91 -18.46
CA GLY A 453 -20.06 9.67 -17.95
C GLY A 453 -19.80 9.75 -16.43
N LEU A 454 -19.10 10.79 -15.98
CA LEU A 454 -18.88 11.01 -14.55
C LEU A 454 -20.20 11.26 -13.80
N TRP A 455 -21.11 12.07 -14.35
CA TRP A 455 -22.44 12.27 -13.75
C TRP A 455 -23.23 10.97 -13.54
N SER A 456 -23.00 9.93 -14.36
CA SER A 456 -23.63 8.62 -14.16
C SER A 456 -23.23 7.93 -12.84
N LEU A 457 -22.07 8.29 -12.27
CA LEU A 457 -21.54 7.75 -11.02
C LEU A 457 -22.10 8.45 -9.78
N PHE A 458 -22.69 9.65 -9.92
CA PHE A 458 -23.20 10.42 -8.79
C PHE A 458 -24.26 9.65 -7.98
N LYS A 459 -25.21 9.01 -8.67
CA LYS A 459 -26.28 8.25 -8.01
C LYS A 459 -25.74 6.98 -7.31
N PRO A 460 -24.95 6.10 -7.96
CA PRO A 460 -24.31 4.97 -7.29
C PRO A 460 -23.51 5.40 -6.04
N LEU A 461 -22.67 6.43 -6.16
CA LEU A 461 -21.85 6.95 -5.05
C LEU A 461 -22.70 7.43 -3.86
N THR A 462 -23.74 8.20 -4.13
CA THR A 462 -24.60 8.72 -3.06
C THR A 462 -25.50 7.64 -2.46
N GLN A 463 -25.89 6.64 -3.26
CA GLN A 463 -26.65 5.49 -2.76
C GLN A 463 -25.79 4.60 -1.86
N SER A 464 -24.53 4.34 -2.21
CA SER A 464 -23.63 3.52 -1.38
C SER A 464 -23.41 4.14 0.00
N PHE A 465 -23.37 5.47 0.09
CA PHE A 465 -23.33 6.17 1.38
C PHE A 465 -24.53 5.82 2.28
N PHE A 466 -25.76 5.80 1.73
CA PHE A 466 -26.96 5.48 2.51
C PHE A 466 -27.07 4.00 2.85
N ASP A 467 -26.52 3.12 2.00
CA ASP A 467 -26.63 1.68 2.16
C ASP A 467 -25.64 1.14 3.20
N TRP A 468 -24.36 1.54 3.13
CA TRP A 468 -23.32 1.00 4.02
C TRP A 468 -22.09 1.90 4.22
N ALA A 469 -21.76 2.78 3.28
CA ALA A 469 -20.47 3.47 3.20
C ALA A 469 -20.41 4.79 4.01
N VAL A 470 -21.14 4.89 5.12
CA VAL A 470 -21.17 6.11 5.97
C VAL A 470 -19.77 6.45 6.51
N ASP A 471 -18.99 5.43 6.86
CA ASP A 471 -17.63 5.59 7.39
C ASP A 471 -16.63 6.16 6.36
N TYR A 472 -16.96 6.07 5.07
CA TYR A 472 -16.15 6.61 3.96
C TYR A 472 -16.50 8.06 3.60
N LEU A 473 -17.32 8.75 4.40
CA LEU A 473 -17.81 10.09 4.08
C LEU A 473 -16.68 11.11 3.83
N GLN A 474 -15.54 10.97 4.51
CA GLN A 474 -14.37 11.82 4.28
C GLN A 474 -13.87 11.72 2.84
N ASP A 475 -13.79 10.50 2.30
CA ASP A 475 -13.29 10.23 0.95
C ASP A 475 -14.37 10.49 -0.10
N ILE A 476 -15.65 10.21 0.22
CA ILE A 476 -16.82 10.55 -0.62
C ILE A 476 -16.97 12.07 -0.79
N ASN A 477 -16.61 12.85 0.22
CA ASN A 477 -16.68 14.31 0.15
C ASN A 477 -15.77 14.90 -0.94
N MET A 478 -14.63 14.27 -1.24
CA MET A 478 -13.70 14.78 -2.25
C MET A 478 -14.31 14.84 -3.66
N PRO A 479 -14.86 13.75 -4.23
CA PRO A 479 -15.53 13.82 -5.52
C PRO A 479 -16.85 14.59 -5.46
N LEU A 480 -17.60 14.56 -4.34
CA LEU A 480 -18.82 15.36 -4.18
C LEU A 480 -18.56 16.86 -4.23
N ASP A 481 -17.52 17.34 -3.54
CA ASP A 481 -17.11 18.74 -3.63
C ASP A 481 -16.77 19.10 -5.08
N ASN A 482 -16.06 18.24 -5.81
CA ASN A 482 -15.77 18.46 -7.22
C ASN A 482 -17.03 18.57 -8.08
N TYR A 483 -18.02 17.67 -7.88
CA TYR A 483 -19.33 17.77 -8.55
C TYR A 483 -20.02 19.12 -8.31
N ILE A 484 -19.92 19.64 -7.10
CA ILE A 484 -20.57 20.88 -6.67
C ILE A 484 -19.81 22.12 -7.14
N SER A 485 -18.50 22.17 -6.91
CA SER A 485 -17.65 23.36 -7.10
C SER A 485 -17.21 23.54 -8.56
N ARG A 486 -16.96 22.44 -9.28
CA ARG A 486 -16.55 22.48 -10.69
C ARG A 486 -17.71 22.24 -11.65
N GLY A 487 -18.69 21.46 -11.20
CA GLY A 487 -19.86 21.06 -11.99
C GLY A 487 -21.14 21.79 -11.64
N THR A 488 -21.09 22.98 -11.01
CA THR A 488 -22.25 23.65 -10.37
C THR A 488 -23.51 23.70 -11.25
N GLU A 489 -23.40 24.07 -12.53
CA GLU A 489 -24.56 24.12 -13.42
C GLU A 489 -25.13 22.71 -13.72
N GLY A 490 -24.27 21.69 -13.85
CA GLY A 490 -24.69 20.29 -13.97
C GLY A 490 -25.33 19.78 -12.68
N PHE A 491 -24.76 20.13 -11.53
CA PHE A 491 -25.31 19.80 -10.21
C PHE A 491 -26.72 20.38 -10.03
N LEU A 492 -26.89 21.66 -10.36
CA LEU A 492 -28.16 22.38 -10.24
C LEU A 492 -29.18 22.03 -11.33
N SER A 493 -28.76 21.40 -12.43
CA SER A 493 -29.66 21.01 -13.52
C SER A 493 -30.68 19.94 -13.10
N ASN A 494 -30.35 19.11 -12.11
CA ASN A 494 -31.23 18.10 -11.55
C ASN A 494 -31.49 18.40 -10.05
N PRO A 495 -32.72 18.78 -9.67
CA PRO A 495 -33.08 19.04 -8.26
C PRO A 495 -32.86 17.85 -7.33
N GLU A 496 -32.84 16.62 -7.86
CA GLU A 496 -32.52 15.42 -7.09
C GLU A 496 -31.10 15.47 -6.51
N HIS A 497 -30.11 16.03 -7.23
CA HIS A 497 -28.73 16.11 -6.74
C HIS A 497 -28.63 16.95 -5.45
N VAL A 498 -29.24 18.14 -5.45
CA VAL A 498 -29.31 19.04 -4.29
C VAL A 498 -30.03 18.34 -3.13
N THR A 499 -31.14 17.67 -3.43
CA THR A 499 -31.96 16.96 -2.44
C THR A 499 -31.19 15.80 -1.81
N THR A 500 -30.45 15.03 -2.60
CA THR A 500 -29.67 13.88 -2.13
C THR A 500 -28.52 14.34 -1.24
N VAL A 501 -27.75 15.36 -1.64
CA VAL A 501 -26.67 15.93 -0.81
C VAL A 501 -27.24 16.50 0.50
N TYR A 502 -28.38 17.19 0.44
CA TYR A 502 -29.05 17.66 1.65
C TYR A 502 -29.42 16.51 2.59
N LYS A 503 -29.98 15.42 2.06
CA LYS A 503 -30.32 14.23 2.86
C LYS A 503 -29.09 13.57 3.48
N MET A 504 -27.94 13.58 2.80
CA MET A 504 -26.68 13.09 3.39
C MET A 504 -26.28 13.96 4.58
N ILE A 505 -26.34 15.29 4.44
CA ILE A 505 -26.08 16.22 5.55
C ILE A 505 -27.08 15.99 6.68
N GLU A 506 -28.37 15.85 6.39
CA GLU A 506 -29.41 15.57 7.39
C GLU A 506 -29.14 14.26 8.13
N PHE A 507 -28.82 13.18 7.42
CA PHE A 507 -28.52 11.87 7.99
C PHE A 507 -27.39 11.96 9.01
N VAL A 508 -26.28 12.61 8.66
CA VAL A 508 -25.09 12.73 9.50
C VAL A 508 -25.31 13.57 10.76
N PHE A 509 -26.30 14.46 10.75
CA PHE A 509 -26.62 15.31 11.90
C PHE A 509 -27.70 14.72 12.81
N THR A 510 -28.57 13.87 12.28
CA THR A 510 -29.77 13.36 12.97
C THR A 510 -29.66 11.90 13.39
N ASN A 511 -28.88 11.09 12.69
CA ASN A 511 -28.76 9.67 12.99
C ASN A 511 -27.93 9.44 14.27
N ALA A 512 -28.44 8.59 15.17
CA ALA A 512 -27.83 8.30 16.47
C ALA A 512 -26.49 7.55 16.36
N ASP A 513 -26.29 6.80 15.27
CA ASP A 513 -25.08 6.00 15.05
C ASP A 513 -23.90 6.84 14.50
N THR A 514 -24.14 8.10 14.16
CA THR A 514 -23.11 9.00 13.62
C THR A 514 -22.25 9.62 14.72
N ASN A 515 -20.96 9.73 14.45
CA ASN A 515 -19.98 10.27 15.38
C ASN A 515 -19.60 11.74 15.02
N GLU A 516 -18.85 12.40 15.91
CA GLU A 516 -18.49 13.82 15.68
C GLU A 516 -17.57 14.06 14.47
N LYS A 517 -16.81 13.05 14.01
CA LYS A 517 -16.02 13.15 12.78
C LYS A 517 -16.94 13.20 11.56
N ASP A 518 -17.97 12.36 11.54
CA ASP A 518 -18.93 12.35 10.44
C ASP A 518 -19.63 13.71 10.38
N CYS A 519 -20.06 14.27 11.53
CA CYS A 519 -20.63 15.62 11.58
C CYS A 519 -19.67 16.70 11.05
N ILE A 520 -18.35 16.57 11.25
CA ILE A 520 -17.35 17.48 10.67
C ILE A 520 -17.36 17.37 9.14
N GLU A 521 -17.37 16.15 8.60
CA GLU A 521 -17.46 15.93 7.16
C GLU A 521 -18.79 16.42 6.57
N GLY A 522 -19.90 16.26 7.29
CA GLY A 522 -21.20 16.84 6.91
C GLY A 522 -21.16 18.38 6.89
N CYS A 523 -20.43 19.03 7.81
CA CYS A 523 -20.23 20.48 7.78
C CYS A 523 -19.46 20.94 6.54
N LYS A 524 -18.41 20.19 6.14
CA LYS A 524 -17.64 20.51 4.93
C LYS A 524 -18.49 20.38 3.66
N LEU A 525 -19.31 19.33 3.58
CA LEU A 525 -20.24 19.15 2.47
C LEU A 525 -21.30 20.27 2.42
N ALA A 526 -21.80 20.70 3.58
CA ALA A 526 -22.69 21.86 3.70
C ALA A 526 -22.00 23.17 3.29
N GLU A 527 -20.74 23.37 3.66
CA GLU A 527 -19.93 24.51 3.21
C GLU A 527 -19.80 24.52 1.69
N SER A 528 -19.51 23.38 1.06
CA SER A 528 -19.41 23.26 -0.40
C SER A 528 -20.70 23.67 -1.12
N ILE A 529 -21.85 23.13 -0.71
CA ILE A 529 -23.12 23.42 -1.39
C ILE A 529 -23.55 24.88 -1.19
N VAL A 530 -23.36 25.42 0.02
CA VAL A 530 -23.75 26.81 0.35
C VAL A 530 -22.88 27.83 -0.39
N LEU A 531 -21.56 27.59 -0.49
CA LEU A 531 -20.65 28.56 -1.12
C LEU A 531 -20.72 28.53 -2.65
N ASN A 532 -20.96 27.38 -3.27
CA ASN A 532 -20.97 27.27 -4.73
C ASN A 532 -22.35 27.55 -5.35
N CYS A 533 -23.45 27.31 -4.62
CA CYS A 533 -24.81 27.42 -5.15
C CYS A 533 -25.58 28.70 -4.71
N VAL A 534 -24.87 29.82 -4.53
CA VAL A 534 -25.43 31.06 -3.94
C VAL A 534 -26.68 31.54 -4.68
N GLY A 535 -27.78 31.72 -3.93
CA GLY A 535 -29.07 32.21 -4.43
C GLY A 535 -29.89 31.21 -5.26
N ARG A 536 -29.49 29.93 -5.30
CA ARG A 536 -30.15 28.89 -6.11
C ARG A 536 -30.72 27.74 -5.27
N ILE A 537 -30.44 27.70 -3.97
CA ILE A 537 -30.77 26.57 -3.07
C ILE A 537 -31.45 27.00 -1.76
N ASP A 538 -32.22 28.10 -1.77
CA ASP A 538 -32.76 28.75 -0.57
C ASP A 538 -33.52 27.80 0.38
N GLY A 539 -34.28 26.85 -0.15
CA GLY A 539 -35.02 25.86 0.64
C GLY A 539 -34.10 24.89 1.41
N CYS A 540 -32.98 24.49 0.81
CA CYS A 540 -31.98 23.62 1.44
C CYS A 540 -31.24 24.35 2.57
N VAL A 541 -30.88 25.62 2.36
CA VAL A 541 -30.13 26.44 3.34
C VAL A 541 -30.89 26.58 4.67
N GLN A 542 -32.21 26.77 4.64
CA GLN A 542 -33.02 26.83 5.87
C GLN A 542 -32.94 25.53 6.70
N GLY A 543 -32.93 24.38 6.02
CA GLY A 543 -32.73 23.08 6.63
C GLY A 543 -31.33 22.93 7.25
N ILE A 544 -30.28 23.33 6.52
CA ILE A 544 -28.89 23.30 6.99
C ILE A 544 -28.72 24.16 8.25
N ILE A 545 -29.24 25.40 8.25
CA ILE A 545 -29.19 26.28 9.42
C ILE A 545 -29.85 25.60 10.62
N SER A 546 -31.00 24.96 10.40
CA SER A 546 -31.72 24.27 11.47
C SER A 546 -30.90 23.14 12.10
N LEU A 547 -30.29 22.28 11.27
CA LEU A 547 -29.43 21.17 11.72
C LEU A 547 -28.21 21.68 12.50
N VAL A 548 -27.52 22.69 11.96
CA VAL A 548 -26.34 23.30 12.59
C VAL A 548 -26.68 23.90 13.95
N VAL A 549 -27.78 24.65 14.02
CA VAL A 549 -28.24 25.31 15.25
C VAL A 549 -28.67 24.30 16.30
N ASP A 550 -29.43 23.27 15.91
CA ASP A 550 -29.87 22.24 16.84
C ASP A 550 -28.66 21.51 17.44
N ARG A 551 -27.67 21.17 16.61
CA ARG A 551 -26.43 20.54 17.09
C ARG A 551 -25.59 21.47 17.97
N LEU A 552 -25.51 22.76 17.65
CA LEU A 552 -24.75 23.75 18.42
C LEU A 552 -25.38 24.02 19.79
N ILE A 553 -26.71 24.08 19.87
CA ILE A 553 -27.46 24.46 21.09
C ILE A 553 -27.70 23.29 22.04
N GLN A 554 -27.87 22.07 21.53
CA GLN A 554 -28.12 20.89 22.37
C GLN A 554 -26.96 20.53 23.32
N GLY A 555 -25.81 21.23 23.24
CA GLY A 555 -24.69 21.07 24.16
C GLY A 555 -23.99 19.71 24.06
N THR A 556 -24.26 18.96 22.98
CA THR A 556 -23.71 17.61 22.74
C THR A 556 -22.33 17.65 22.07
N VAL A 557 -21.84 18.83 21.68
CA VAL A 557 -20.54 19.02 21.02
C VAL A 557 -19.39 18.97 22.03
N LYS A 558 -18.69 17.84 22.05
CA LYS A 558 -17.52 17.56 22.89
C LYS A 558 -16.24 18.12 22.28
N LYS A 559 -16.01 17.94 20.98
CA LYS A 559 -14.79 18.40 20.30
C LYS A 559 -14.87 19.86 19.84
N ASP A 560 -13.81 20.61 20.11
CA ASP A 560 -13.66 21.99 19.62
C ASP A 560 -13.60 22.09 18.09
N LEU A 561 -13.12 21.03 17.43
CA LEU A 561 -13.06 20.96 15.97
C LEU A 561 -14.47 20.98 15.36
N LEU A 562 -15.38 20.11 15.84
CA LEU A 562 -16.77 20.11 15.37
C LEU A 562 -17.44 21.46 15.66
N ARG A 563 -17.21 22.05 16.84
CA ARG A 563 -17.73 23.38 17.16
C ARG A 563 -17.24 24.44 16.16
N THR A 564 -15.97 24.38 15.76
CA THR A 564 -15.40 25.28 14.75
C THR A 564 -16.11 25.12 13.42
N GLU A 565 -16.33 23.89 12.96
CA GLU A 565 -16.96 23.60 11.66
C GLU A 565 -18.45 23.98 11.64
N LEU A 566 -19.18 23.78 12.73
CA LEU A 566 -20.57 24.26 12.88
C LEU A 566 -20.64 25.78 12.77
N LEU A 567 -19.73 26.49 13.44
CA LEU A 567 -19.67 27.95 13.39
C LEU A 567 -19.25 28.48 12.02
N LYS A 568 -18.33 27.79 11.33
CA LYS A 568 -17.98 28.08 9.92
C LYS A 568 -19.19 27.91 9.01
N THR A 569 -19.92 26.81 9.14
CA THR A 569 -21.12 26.53 8.36
C THR A 569 -22.19 27.60 8.59
N LEU A 570 -22.39 28.03 9.84
CA LEU A 570 -23.29 29.14 10.16
C LEU A 570 -22.84 30.46 9.52
N ALA A 571 -21.54 30.77 9.55
CA ALA A 571 -20.99 31.95 8.90
C ALA A 571 -21.16 31.90 7.37
N ASN A 572 -21.00 30.73 6.74
CA ASN A 572 -21.29 30.54 5.32
C ASN A 572 -22.78 30.78 5.00
N CYS A 573 -23.71 30.34 5.86
CA CYS A 573 -25.13 30.64 5.71
C CYS A 573 -25.43 32.15 5.83
N LEU A 574 -24.79 32.84 6.79
CA LEU A 574 -24.89 34.31 6.91
C LEU A 574 -24.35 35.00 5.66
N TYR A 575 -23.25 34.51 5.09
CA TYR A 575 -22.70 35.04 3.84
C TYR A 575 -23.64 34.82 2.66
N TYR A 576 -24.26 33.64 2.56
CA TYR A 576 -25.23 33.28 1.52
C TYR A 576 -26.46 34.19 1.56
N ASN A 577 -27.12 34.30 2.72
CA ASN A 577 -28.26 35.20 2.93
C ASN A 577 -28.43 35.52 4.42
N ALA A 578 -27.85 36.64 4.85
CA ALA A 578 -27.87 37.07 6.25
C ALA A 578 -29.28 37.29 6.80
N ALA A 579 -30.18 37.94 6.04
CA ALA A 579 -31.53 38.25 6.50
C ALA A 579 -32.36 36.97 6.73
N ALA A 580 -32.32 36.03 5.78
CA ALA A 580 -33.01 34.75 5.93
C ALA A 580 -32.42 33.91 7.07
N THR A 581 -31.08 33.87 7.18
CA THR A 581 -30.40 33.13 8.24
C THR A 581 -30.75 33.65 9.64
N LEU A 582 -30.74 34.97 9.82
CA LEU A 582 -31.16 35.61 11.07
C LEU A 582 -32.63 35.35 11.39
N SER A 583 -33.52 35.32 10.38
CA SER A 583 -34.93 34.98 10.58
C SER A 583 -35.12 33.55 11.08
N VAL A 584 -34.37 32.58 10.56
CA VAL A 584 -34.42 31.17 11.01
C VAL A 584 -33.88 31.05 12.44
N LEU A 585 -32.78 31.73 12.74
CA LEU A 585 -32.22 31.79 14.09
C LEU A 585 -33.21 32.39 15.10
N GLU A 586 -33.94 33.44 14.72
CA GLU A 586 -34.92 34.08 15.60
C GLU A 586 -36.12 33.18 15.86
N HIS A 587 -36.61 32.49 14.82
CA HIS A 587 -37.69 31.51 14.96
C HIS A 587 -37.32 30.38 15.93
N LYS A 588 -36.05 29.95 15.93
CA LYS A 588 -35.51 28.95 16.85
C LYS A 588 -35.06 29.51 18.21
N GLN A 589 -35.26 30.80 18.47
CA GLN A 589 -34.75 31.48 19.68
C GLN A 589 -33.23 31.30 19.89
N ALA A 590 -32.51 31.14 18.79
CA ALA A 590 -31.10 30.76 18.72
C ALA A 590 -30.15 31.93 18.43
N THR A 591 -30.68 33.09 18.02
CA THR A 591 -29.88 34.25 17.60
C THR A 591 -28.85 34.68 18.64
N GLY A 592 -29.28 34.83 19.90
CA GLY A 592 -28.40 35.21 21.01
C GLY A 592 -27.35 34.14 21.32
N PRO A 593 -27.75 32.90 21.65
CA PRO A 593 -26.82 31.81 21.95
C PRO A 593 -25.80 31.55 20.85
N ALA A 594 -26.21 31.47 19.58
CA ALA A 594 -25.32 31.16 18.45
C ALA A 594 -24.27 32.27 18.23
N LEU A 595 -24.67 33.54 18.28
CA LEU A 595 -23.74 34.67 18.15
C LEU A 595 -22.81 34.77 19.36
N GLN A 596 -23.30 34.52 20.57
CA GLN A 596 -22.46 34.47 21.76
C GLN A 596 -21.40 33.38 21.66
N THR A 597 -21.78 32.15 21.25
CA THR A 597 -20.84 31.05 21.03
C THR A 597 -19.81 31.41 19.95
N LEU A 598 -20.23 32.06 18.87
CA LEU A 598 -19.33 32.53 17.81
C LEU A 598 -18.31 33.55 18.36
N PHE A 599 -18.75 34.57 19.09
CA PHE A 599 -17.86 35.58 19.66
C PHE A 599 -16.91 35.00 20.70
N THR A 600 -17.39 34.09 21.56
CA THR A 600 -16.54 33.37 22.50
C THR A 600 -15.47 32.58 21.74
N ALA A 601 -15.84 31.84 20.70
CA ALA A 601 -14.89 31.05 19.90
C ALA A 601 -13.81 31.93 19.22
N ILE A 602 -14.16 33.15 18.78
CA ILE A 602 -13.21 34.10 18.19
C ILE A 602 -12.17 34.58 19.24
N MET A 603 -12.59 34.75 20.50
CA MET A 603 -11.76 35.30 21.56
C MET A 603 -10.93 34.25 22.31
N VAL A 604 -11.42 33.01 22.42
CA VAL A 604 -10.75 31.95 23.18
C VAL A 604 -9.40 31.56 22.57
N SER A 605 -8.38 31.54 23.42
CA SER A 605 -7.01 31.11 23.11
C SER A 605 -6.48 30.22 24.24
N GLU A 606 -5.66 29.24 23.90
CA GLU A 606 -5.01 28.30 24.81
C GLU A 606 -3.50 28.53 24.84
N GLU A 607 -2.88 28.27 25.99
CA GLU A 607 -1.42 28.24 26.10
C GLU A 607 -0.87 26.93 25.55
N LYS A 608 0.07 27.01 24.60
CA LYS A 608 0.83 25.87 24.08
C LYS A 608 2.32 26.11 24.20
N GLU A 609 3.07 25.08 24.58
CA GLU A 609 4.53 25.09 24.53
C GLU A 609 4.98 24.95 23.07
N ALA A 610 5.77 25.90 22.58
CA ALA A 610 6.42 25.84 21.29
C ALA A 610 7.61 24.87 21.34
N GLU A 611 8.09 24.41 20.18
CA GLU A 611 9.29 23.57 20.07
C GLU A 611 10.56 24.23 20.64
N SER A 612 10.55 25.56 20.80
CA SER A 612 11.58 26.36 21.45
C SER A 612 11.53 26.36 22.98
N GLY A 613 10.51 25.76 23.60
CA GLY A 613 10.27 25.77 25.04
C GLY A 613 9.53 27.01 25.58
N ASP A 614 9.18 27.97 24.72
CA ASP A 614 8.40 29.15 25.09
C ASP A 614 6.89 28.86 25.09
N LYS A 615 6.16 29.44 26.06
CA LYS A 615 4.70 29.39 26.10
C LYS A 615 4.10 30.40 25.14
N VAL A 616 3.39 29.93 24.14
CA VAL A 616 2.72 30.74 23.11
C VAL A 616 1.20 30.58 23.24
N GLN A 617 0.48 31.70 23.23
CA GLN A 617 -0.98 31.67 23.12
C GLN A 617 -1.39 31.32 21.68
N ALA A 618 -2.11 30.22 21.52
CA ALA A 618 -2.63 29.73 20.27
C ALA A 618 -4.16 29.74 20.28
N LYS A 619 -4.78 30.19 19.19
CA LYS A 619 -6.25 30.16 19.07
C LYS A 619 -6.78 28.73 19.14
N THR A 620 -7.84 28.51 19.93
CA THR A 620 -8.54 27.22 19.98
C THR A 620 -9.33 26.98 18.70
N HIS A 621 -10.03 28.02 18.21
CA HIS A 621 -10.87 27.98 17.01
C HIS A 621 -10.29 28.84 15.87
N PHE A 622 -10.76 28.60 14.63
CA PHE A 622 -10.43 29.38 13.43
C PHE A 622 -8.92 29.60 13.23
N ARG A 623 -8.14 28.52 13.29
CA ARG A 623 -6.68 28.60 13.21
C ARG A 623 -6.21 29.03 11.82
N GLY A 624 -6.87 28.54 10.77
CA GLY A 624 -6.51 28.77 9.38
C GLY A 624 -6.89 30.17 8.87
N VAL A 625 -6.21 30.62 7.81
CA VAL A 625 -6.57 31.87 7.11
C VAL A 625 -7.94 31.73 6.42
N HIS A 626 -8.27 30.55 5.90
CA HIS A 626 -9.58 30.25 5.31
C HIS A 626 -10.71 30.42 6.33
N ASP A 627 -10.60 29.76 7.49
CA ASP A 627 -11.61 29.82 8.56
C ASP A 627 -11.92 31.26 8.99
N LYS A 628 -10.88 32.07 9.19
CA LYS A 628 -11.04 33.48 9.55
C LYS A 628 -11.74 34.28 8.45
N LYS A 629 -11.41 34.04 7.18
CA LYS A 629 -12.07 34.71 6.05
C LYS A 629 -13.55 34.36 5.98
N VAL A 630 -13.91 33.08 6.15
CA VAL A 630 -15.30 32.62 6.17
C VAL A 630 -16.11 33.38 7.22
N VAL A 631 -15.60 33.45 8.46
CA VAL A 631 -16.29 34.16 9.55
C VAL A 631 -16.38 35.67 9.29
N ILE A 632 -15.32 36.29 8.78
CA ILE A 632 -15.33 37.71 8.42
C ILE A 632 -16.39 38.00 7.36
N LEU A 633 -16.47 37.18 6.31
CA LEU A 633 -17.45 37.36 5.24
C LEU A 633 -18.88 37.20 5.74
N GLY A 634 -19.15 36.20 6.59
CA GLY A 634 -20.44 36.01 7.23
C GLY A 634 -20.86 37.20 8.10
N LEU A 635 -19.98 37.65 8.99
CA LEU A 635 -20.24 38.82 9.86
C LEU A 635 -20.38 40.12 9.07
N SER A 636 -19.60 40.28 7.99
CA SER A 636 -19.71 41.44 7.10
C SER A 636 -21.04 41.46 6.35
N ALA A 637 -21.59 40.29 6.00
CA ALA A 637 -22.90 40.18 5.38
C ALA A 637 -24.02 40.64 6.32
N VAL A 638 -23.90 40.39 7.64
CA VAL A 638 -24.85 40.88 8.64
C VAL A 638 -24.90 42.40 8.69
N ILE A 639 -23.75 43.09 8.58
CA ILE A 639 -23.68 44.56 8.57
C ILE A 639 -24.41 45.17 7.36
N ARG A 640 -24.48 44.43 6.25
CA ARG A 640 -25.17 44.88 5.02
C ARG A 640 -26.69 44.79 5.12
N VAL A 641 -27.23 44.08 6.11
CA VAL A 641 -28.68 43.97 6.33
C VAL A 641 -29.22 45.30 6.86
N PRO A 642 -30.29 45.87 6.28
CA PRO A 642 -30.91 47.09 6.80
C PRO A 642 -31.31 46.95 8.27
N SER A 643 -31.10 48.02 9.06
CA SER A 643 -31.37 48.00 10.51
C SER A 643 -32.79 47.56 10.87
N ALA A 644 -33.78 47.89 10.05
CA ALA A 644 -35.17 47.50 10.23
C ALA A 644 -35.42 45.98 10.08
N GLN A 645 -34.53 45.25 9.42
CA GLN A 645 -34.63 43.80 9.18
C GLN A 645 -33.73 42.98 10.15
N LEU A 646 -32.91 43.65 10.96
CA LEU A 646 -32.08 42.99 11.96
C LEU A 646 -32.91 42.62 13.20
N PRO A 647 -32.73 41.42 13.78
CA PRO A 647 -33.34 41.08 15.07
C PRO A 647 -32.90 42.05 16.19
N PRO A 648 -33.73 42.32 17.21
CA PRO A 648 -33.40 43.24 18.31
C PRO A 648 -32.09 42.89 19.07
N THR A 649 -31.81 41.60 19.19
CA THR A 649 -30.57 41.04 19.77
C THR A 649 -29.33 41.42 18.95
N VAL A 650 -29.45 41.45 17.62
CA VAL A 650 -28.36 41.85 16.72
C VAL A 650 -28.22 43.38 16.69
N GLN A 651 -29.33 44.12 16.68
CA GLN A 651 -29.31 45.59 16.70
C GLN A 651 -28.58 46.14 17.94
N SER A 652 -28.83 45.54 19.12
CA SER A 652 -28.12 45.88 20.36
C SER A 652 -26.68 45.35 20.39
N GLY A 653 -26.36 44.31 19.60
CA GLY A 653 -25.08 43.62 19.56
C GLY A 653 -24.11 44.06 18.47
N VAL A 654 -24.43 45.06 17.63
CA VAL A 654 -23.59 45.47 16.48
C VAL A 654 -22.16 45.82 16.89
N GLY A 655 -21.95 46.44 18.06
CA GLY A 655 -20.61 46.75 18.57
C GLY A 655 -19.72 45.52 18.74
N HIS A 656 -20.30 44.38 19.16
CA HIS A 656 -19.56 43.11 19.30
C HIS A 656 -19.20 42.52 17.93
N ILE A 657 -20.04 42.69 16.91
CA ILE A 657 -19.74 42.26 15.53
C ILE A 657 -18.54 43.05 14.99
N VAL A 658 -18.51 44.38 15.17
CA VAL A 658 -17.40 45.22 14.73
C VAL A 658 -16.10 44.88 15.47
N ALA A 659 -16.18 44.63 16.78
CA ALA A 659 -15.02 44.20 17.57
C ALA A 659 -14.47 42.85 17.07
N ALA A 660 -15.35 41.86 16.87
CA ALA A 660 -14.99 40.55 16.35
C ALA A 660 -14.34 40.63 14.96
N LEU A 661 -14.89 41.45 14.05
CA LEU A 661 -14.30 41.70 12.73
C LEU A 661 -12.90 42.31 12.84
N THR A 662 -12.71 43.28 13.73
CA THR A 662 -11.42 43.93 13.95
C THR A 662 -10.38 42.93 14.43
N THR A 663 -10.72 42.11 15.43
CA THR A 663 -9.85 41.04 15.93
C THR A 663 -9.48 40.03 14.83
N LEU A 664 -10.45 39.55 14.06
CA LEU A 664 -10.19 38.57 13.01
C LEU A 664 -9.34 39.14 11.87
N LEU A 665 -9.52 40.41 11.51
CA LEU A 665 -8.72 41.08 10.49
C LEU A 665 -7.26 41.25 10.94
N GLN A 666 -7.03 41.64 12.20
CA GLN A 666 -5.71 41.68 12.81
C GLN A 666 -5.06 40.28 12.82
N ASP A 667 -5.82 39.26 13.24
CA ASP A 667 -5.34 37.86 13.27
C ASP A 667 -4.96 37.34 11.86
N ILE A 668 -5.64 37.78 10.79
CA ILE A 668 -5.27 37.44 9.40
C ILE A 668 -3.99 38.16 8.98
N GLU A 669 -3.85 39.44 9.32
CA GLU A 669 -2.66 40.22 8.96
C GLU A 669 -1.41 39.64 9.63
N GLU A 670 -1.50 39.28 10.90
CA GLU A 670 -0.44 38.57 11.61
C GLU A 670 -0.13 37.20 10.99
N ALA A 671 -1.17 36.42 10.64
CA ALA A 671 -0.97 35.10 10.01
C ALA A 671 -0.29 35.22 8.64
N LYS A 672 -0.63 36.23 7.84
CA LYS A 672 0.03 36.52 6.56
C LYS A 672 1.48 36.95 6.77
N LYS A 673 1.76 37.78 7.76
CA LYS A 673 3.12 38.22 8.09
C LYS A 673 4.00 37.02 8.51
N ARG A 674 3.52 36.17 9.42
CA ARG A 674 4.22 34.95 9.84
C ARG A 674 4.46 33.98 8.67
N ARG A 675 3.52 33.89 7.73
CA ARG A 675 3.69 33.09 6.50
C ARG A 675 4.78 33.66 5.61
N ALA A 676 4.78 34.97 5.36
CA ALA A 676 5.82 35.63 4.56
C ALA A 676 7.21 35.54 5.20
N GLU A 677 7.30 35.59 6.54
CA GLU A 677 8.57 35.39 7.27
C GLU A 677 9.09 33.94 7.16
N ARG A 678 8.20 32.93 7.10
CA ARG A 678 8.58 31.54 6.84
C ARG A 678 9.02 31.31 5.40
N GLU A 679 8.24 31.80 4.43
CA GLU A 679 8.57 31.71 3.01
C GLU A 679 9.87 32.46 2.63
N ALA A 680 10.30 33.43 3.45
CA ALA A 680 11.59 34.12 3.28
C ALA A 680 12.76 33.41 4.00
N ALA A 681 12.48 32.46 4.89
CA ALA A 681 13.47 31.68 5.63
C ALA A 681 13.75 30.30 4.99
N GLU A 682 12.79 29.78 4.23
CA GLU A 682 12.91 28.64 3.29
C GLU A 682 13.56 29.08 1.98
#